data_AF-A0AAE0LBB0-F1
#
_entry.id   AF-A0AAE0LBB0-F1
#
_cell.length_a   1.000
_cell.length_b   1.000
_cell.length_c   1.000
_cell.angle_alpha   90.00
_cell.angle_beta   90.00
_cell.angle_gamma   90.00
#
_symmetry.space_group_name_H-M   'P 1'
#
loop_
_entity.id
_entity.type
_entity.pdbx_description
1 polymer ?
#
loop_
_entity_poly.entity_id
_entity_poly.type
_entity_poly.pdbx_seq_one_letter_code
_entity_poly.pdbx_strand_id
1 'polypeptide(L)'
;MAKPMARKDLDTYNSKLQELQLELDNRNITIRSVQRNYENLSSALQGARRELDELTRQLEVEQGSASDLTTKLDKACTRAHVAETKLAELQKSSGSFSDLKSECEQLKFEKGLNDERIQSLQKKIDISDVALKEQKVLVAKLTQNLDSAVKSQDRAVDERRQADKRAATAEDELKSMQSEYRACRDHISQLQNDLNCANRDLQKHTDSRDKDSKYADQQIEKLRKESADMDISLKALQVAHDSEKGQRHLIESQLENASKQLENMKERNSGMGEKLEEKHRAERQMTNKVTTLTAEIASYQEELKLERKRYTELLEQKAKESGSAEHLSKEAKAAQDELARTRAELNLKNEALAKQSLHAEEAQKKLEEELGQAKLAAKFAEKDFKDKLRGRDLRFEKCEKMLKNLEGQITAKLDVRENQLISYEQISVKINGWESQIKQLENKLSQLERTSETLQRDIENALRTMSGKLQKEEGLAGKVMRLQQELKTMTKSEGEQRDARNAAELKMAVLAGDLEKTKRSIAEEAKLEGDRIRKELKKAEEALDALKKCADAEKETSLALLKTEKEKHHLTIDGLKGTILSTHDVVAKVSTDLSLVSKHLASMGVSGKVQEMVFNYADSAPKEVRGSGQELFLAAKELRSQFALLTETVQVKPAHPTKVHLSGA
;
A
#
# COMPACT_ATOMS: atom_id res chain seq x y z
N MET A 1 -105.68 106.18 -80.36
CA MET A 1 -104.33 105.84 -80.88
C MET A 1 -103.45 105.42 -79.71
N ALA A 2 -103.33 104.12 -79.45
CA ALA A 2 -102.51 103.56 -78.37
C ALA A 2 -101.31 102.82 -78.99
N LYS A 3 -100.09 103.20 -78.59
CA LYS A 3 -98.84 102.63 -79.11
C LYS A 3 -98.63 101.18 -78.65
N PRO A 4 -98.21 100.24 -79.52
CA PRO A 4 -97.98 98.83 -79.18
C PRO A 4 -96.56 98.59 -78.63
N MET A 5 -96.17 99.29 -77.55
CA MET A 5 -94.82 99.21 -76.98
C MET A 5 -94.67 98.26 -75.77
N ALA A 6 -95.76 97.79 -75.14
CA ALA A 6 -95.67 97.08 -73.85
C ALA A 6 -95.45 95.55 -73.90
N ARG A 7 -95.79 94.84 -75.00
CA ARG A 7 -95.65 93.37 -75.08
C ARG A 7 -94.22 92.90 -75.37
N LYS A 8 -93.50 93.63 -76.22
CA LYS A 8 -92.14 93.27 -76.63
C LYS A 8 -91.14 93.35 -75.46
N ASP A 9 -91.35 94.32 -74.57
CA ASP A 9 -90.54 94.49 -73.37
C ASP A 9 -90.80 93.40 -72.31
N LEU A 10 -92.04 92.91 -72.20
CA LEU A 10 -92.41 91.83 -71.27
C LEU A 10 -91.86 90.47 -71.72
N ASP A 11 -91.93 90.14 -73.00
CA ASP A 11 -91.35 88.91 -73.55
C ASP A 11 -89.81 88.92 -73.42
N THR A 12 -89.19 90.09 -73.64
CA THR A 12 -87.74 90.26 -73.43
C THR A 12 -87.36 90.09 -71.96
N TYR A 13 -88.18 90.61 -71.03
CA TYR A 13 -87.96 90.46 -69.60
C TYR A 13 -88.10 89.00 -69.14
N ASN A 14 -89.12 88.29 -69.63
CA ASN A 14 -89.35 86.88 -69.30
C ASN A 14 -88.24 85.96 -69.82
N SER A 15 -87.75 86.18 -71.04
CA SER A 15 -86.59 85.44 -71.57
C SER A 15 -85.34 85.68 -70.72
N LYS A 16 -85.11 86.92 -70.28
CA LYS A 16 -83.97 87.26 -69.43
C LYS A 16 -84.07 86.66 -68.03
N LEU A 17 -85.28 86.56 -67.48
CA LEU A 17 -85.56 85.85 -66.24
C LEU A 17 -85.30 84.34 -66.37
N GLN A 18 -85.71 83.72 -67.48
CA GLN A 18 -85.43 82.31 -67.73
C GLN A 18 -83.94 82.03 -67.89
N GLU A 19 -83.20 82.89 -68.60
CA GLU A 19 -81.74 82.80 -68.72
C GLU A 19 -81.06 82.91 -67.35
N LEU A 20 -81.46 83.90 -66.53
CA LEU A 20 -80.92 84.06 -65.17
C LEU A 20 -81.27 82.88 -64.25
N GLN A 21 -82.46 82.30 -64.40
CA GLN A 21 -82.87 81.13 -63.63
C GLN A 21 -82.04 79.89 -64.01
N LEU A 22 -81.84 79.66 -65.32
CA LEU A 22 -80.97 78.60 -65.83
C LEU A 22 -79.51 78.81 -65.38
N GLU A 23 -79.02 80.05 -65.38
CA GLU A 23 -77.69 80.36 -64.90
C GLU A 23 -77.55 80.11 -63.39
N LEU A 24 -78.57 80.45 -62.60
CA LEU A 24 -78.62 80.17 -61.17
C LEU A 24 -78.64 78.66 -60.90
N ASP A 25 -79.45 77.90 -61.65
CA ASP A 25 -79.52 76.43 -61.53
C ASP A 25 -78.19 75.77 -61.91
N ASN A 26 -77.54 76.22 -62.99
CA ASN A 26 -76.21 75.75 -63.39
C ASN A 26 -75.13 76.09 -62.35
N ARG A 27 -75.16 77.29 -61.78
CA ARG A 27 -74.27 77.68 -60.67
C ARG A 27 -74.52 76.81 -59.44
N ASN A 28 -75.78 76.53 -59.10
CA ASN A 28 -76.14 75.67 -57.97
C ASN A 28 -75.67 74.22 -58.16
N ILE A 29 -75.80 73.65 -59.36
CA ILE A 29 -75.27 72.32 -59.69
C ILE A 29 -73.75 72.30 -59.52
N THR A 30 -73.06 73.33 -60.03
CA THR A 30 -71.60 73.47 -59.92
C THR A 30 -71.17 73.56 -58.45
N ILE A 31 -71.84 74.38 -57.64
CA ILE A 31 -71.55 74.52 -56.21
C ILE A 31 -71.71 73.18 -55.48
N ARG A 32 -72.81 72.44 -55.72
CA ARG A 32 -73.03 71.12 -55.10
C ARG A 32 -71.97 70.11 -55.52
N SER A 33 -71.52 70.14 -56.78
CA SER A 33 -70.45 69.29 -57.28
C SER A 33 -69.12 69.58 -56.59
N VAL A 34 -68.77 70.87 -56.45
CA VAL A 34 -67.56 71.32 -55.75
C VAL A 34 -67.61 70.96 -54.26
N GLN A 35 -68.77 71.12 -53.60
CA GLN A 35 -68.94 70.74 -52.19
C GLN A 35 -68.72 69.24 -51.97
N ARG A 36 -69.33 68.37 -52.79
CA ARG A 36 -69.10 66.92 -52.72
C ARG A 36 -67.64 66.56 -52.96
N ASN A 37 -66.98 67.23 -53.91
CA ASN A 37 -65.56 67.01 -54.17
C ASN A 37 -64.70 67.42 -52.97
N TYR A 38 -65.04 68.51 -52.28
CA TYR A 38 -64.35 68.94 -51.07
C TYR A 38 -64.55 67.96 -49.90
N GLU A 39 -65.79 67.46 -49.70
CA GLU A 39 -66.11 66.45 -48.68
C GLU A 39 -65.36 65.12 -48.93
N ASN A 40 -65.33 64.68 -50.20
CA ASN A 40 -64.57 63.50 -50.61
C ASN A 40 -63.07 63.69 -50.38
N LEU A 41 -62.52 64.85 -50.74
CA LEU A 41 -61.10 65.16 -50.52
C LEU A 41 -60.76 65.26 -49.02
N SER A 42 -61.65 65.85 -48.22
CA SER A 42 -61.50 65.92 -46.77
C SER A 42 -61.49 64.53 -46.12
N SER A 43 -62.39 63.65 -46.58
CA SER A 43 -62.45 62.25 -46.12
C SER A 43 -61.19 61.47 -46.52
N ALA A 44 -60.71 61.65 -47.75
CA ALA A 44 -59.46 61.03 -48.22
C ALA A 44 -58.24 61.53 -47.43
N LEU A 45 -58.14 62.82 -47.14
CA LEU A 45 -57.09 63.39 -46.30
C LEU A 45 -57.15 62.85 -44.87
N GLN A 46 -58.35 62.68 -44.31
CA GLN A 46 -58.51 62.09 -42.98
C GLN A 46 -58.10 60.61 -42.96
N GLY A 47 -58.40 59.86 -44.04
CA GLY A 47 -57.92 58.50 -44.25
C GLY A 47 -56.40 58.42 -44.29
N ALA A 48 -55.77 59.22 -45.15
CA ALA A 48 -54.31 59.29 -45.28
C ALA A 48 -53.62 59.69 -43.97
N ARG A 49 -54.24 60.55 -43.17
CA ARG A 49 -53.70 60.95 -41.85
C ARG A 49 -53.70 59.80 -40.85
N ARG A 50 -54.76 58.98 -40.84
CA ARG A 50 -54.81 57.76 -40.00
C ARG A 50 -53.79 56.72 -40.44
N GLU A 51 -53.57 56.56 -41.73
CA GLU A 51 -52.54 55.66 -42.26
C GLU A 51 -51.13 56.14 -41.87
N LEU A 52 -50.87 57.45 -41.92
CA LEU A 52 -49.62 58.04 -41.46
C LEU A 52 -49.41 57.81 -39.95
N ASP A 53 -50.45 57.99 -39.13
CA ASP A 53 -50.39 57.74 -37.69
C ASP A 53 -50.07 56.26 -37.38
N GLU A 54 -50.67 55.30 -38.12
CA GLU A 54 -50.38 53.88 -37.92
C GLU A 54 -48.97 53.50 -38.39
N LEU A 55 -48.51 54.04 -39.53
CA LEU A 55 -47.12 53.84 -39.98
C LEU A 55 -46.10 54.41 -38.99
N THR A 56 -46.41 55.56 -38.38
CA THR A 56 -45.55 56.16 -37.35
C THR A 56 -45.49 55.27 -36.11
N ARG A 57 -46.63 54.72 -35.68
CA ARG A 57 -46.70 53.79 -34.55
C ARG A 57 -45.92 52.50 -34.83
N GLN A 58 -45.98 51.96 -36.05
CA GLN A 58 -45.21 50.78 -36.44
C GLN A 58 -43.70 51.07 -36.43
N LEU A 59 -43.28 52.25 -36.89
CA LEU A 59 -41.88 52.66 -36.85
C LEU A 59 -41.35 52.77 -35.42
N GLU A 60 -42.13 53.31 -34.49
CA GLU A 60 -41.76 53.40 -33.06
C GLU A 60 -41.58 52.00 -32.43
N VAL A 61 -42.46 51.05 -32.76
CA VAL A 61 -42.35 49.66 -32.30
C VAL A 61 -41.09 48.99 -32.84
N GLU A 62 -40.80 49.16 -34.13
CA GLU A 62 -39.58 48.62 -34.75
C GLU A 62 -38.30 49.25 -34.19
N GLN A 63 -38.30 50.56 -33.91
CA GLN A 63 -37.18 51.23 -33.24
C GLN A 63 -36.95 50.69 -31.82
N GLY A 64 -38.04 50.42 -31.08
CA GLY A 64 -37.96 49.76 -29.77
C GLY A 64 -37.37 48.35 -29.86
N SER A 65 -37.82 47.55 -30.82
CA SER A 65 -37.31 46.20 -31.10
C SER A 65 -35.82 46.20 -31.46
N ALA A 66 -35.40 47.16 -32.30
CA ALA A 66 -33.99 47.34 -32.67
C ALA A 66 -33.11 47.65 -31.45
N SER A 67 -33.54 48.55 -30.56
CA SER A 67 -32.82 48.89 -29.33
C SER A 67 -32.66 47.68 -28.39
N ASP A 68 -33.71 46.88 -28.24
CA ASP A 68 -33.68 45.64 -27.47
C ASP A 68 -32.71 44.61 -28.05
N LEU A 69 -32.67 44.49 -29.39
CA LEU A 69 -31.74 43.61 -30.08
C LEU A 69 -30.28 44.07 -29.92
N THR A 70 -30.01 45.38 -30.02
CA THR A 70 -28.67 45.94 -29.76
C THR A 70 -28.22 45.62 -28.34
N THR A 71 -29.10 45.81 -27.35
CA THR A 71 -28.78 45.49 -25.94
C THR A 71 -28.51 44.00 -25.72
N LYS A 72 -29.25 43.12 -26.41
CA LYS A 72 -29.01 41.67 -26.36
C LYS A 72 -27.67 41.30 -27.02
N LEU A 73 -27.32 41.96 -28.13
CA LEU A 73 -26.05 41.75 -28.82
C LEU A 73 -24.87 42.17 -27.95
N ASP A 74 -24.92 43.33 -27.29
CA ASP A 74 -23.87 43.78 -26.37
C ASP A 74 -23.68 42.81 -25.19
N LYS A 75 -24.77 42.28 -24.64
CA LYS A 75 -24.73 41.23 -23.60
C LYS A 75 -24.19 39.90 -24.12
N ALA A 76 -24.35 39.59 -25.40
CA ALA A 76 -23.77 38.40 -26.01
C ALA A 76 -22.26 38.56 -26.24
N CYS A 77 -21.83 39.72 -26.76
CA CYS A 77 -20.42 40.05 -26.98
C CYS A 77 -19.62 40.06 -25.68
N THR A 78 -20.15 40.68 -24.61
CA THR A 78 -19.51 40.66 -23.30
C THR A 78 -19.37 39.26 -22.72
N ARG A 79 -20.38 38.39 -22.87
CA ARG A 79 -20.31 36.98 -22.46
C ARG A 79 -19.29 36.19 -23.28
N ALA A 80 -19.23 36.41 -24.59
CA ALA A 80 -18.24 35.78 -25.46
C ALA A 80 -16.81 36.17 -25.04
N HIS A 81 -16.57 37.45 -24.79
CA HIS A 81 -15.27 37.94 -24.34
C HIS A 81 -14.82 37.35 -22.98
N VAL A 82 -15.75 37.19 -22.04
CA VAL A 82 -15.49 36.51 -20.75
C VAL A 82 -15.18 35.02 -20.94
N ALA A 83 -15.82 34.36 -21.91
CA ALA A 83 -15.53 32.97 -22.23
C ALA A 83 -14.15 32.80 -22.90
N GLU A 84 -13.79 33.68 -23.82
CA GLU A 84 -12.49 33.70 -24.49
C GLU A 84 -11.33 33.94 -23.52
N THR A 85 -11.49 34.88 -22.59
CA THR A 85 -10.48 35.16 -21.54
C THR A 85 -10.27 33.95 -20.63
N LYS A 86 -11.34 33.28 -20.19
CA LYS A 86 -11.25 32.03 -19.40
C LYS A 86 -10.61 30.89 -20.19
N LEU A 87 -10.89 30.77 -21.49
CA LEU A 87 -10.25 29.78 -22.36
C LEU A 87 -8.75 30.05 -22.50
N ALA A 88 -8.34 31.31 -22.64
CA ALA A 88 -6.93 31.69 -22.70
C ALA A 88 -6.18 31.41 -21.37
N GLU A 89 -6.84 31.61 -20.22
CA GLU A 89 -6.29 31.25 -18.91
C GLU A 89 -6.15 29.72 -18.75
N LEU A 90 -7.16 28.95 -19.17
CA LEU A 90 -7.10 27.49 -19.16
C LEU A 90 -6.01 26.95 -20.09
N GLN A 91 -5.83 27.54 -21.27
CA GLN A 91 -4.74 27.19 -22.18
C GLN A 91 -3.37 27.48 -21.58
N LYS A 92 -3.19 28.60 -20.86
CA LYS A 92 -1.94 28.88 -20.12
C LYS A 92 -1.70 27.86 -19.00
N SER A 93 -2.76 27.41 -18.32
CA SER A 93 -2.66 26.35 -17.30
C SER A 93 -2.40 24.95 -17.88
N SER A 94 -2.55 24.73 -19.19
CA SER A 94 -2.27 23.42 -19.81
C SER A 94 -0.79 23.04 -19.78
N GLY A 95 0.12 24.01 -19.63
CA GLY A 95 1.55 23.75 -19.40
C GLY A 95 1.82 23.05 -18.05
N SER A 96 1.02 23.30 -17.01
CA SER A 96 1.18 22.57 -15.74
C SER A 96 0.71 21.13 -15.83
N PHE A 97 -0.13 20.79 -16.80
CA PHE A 97 -0.60 19.42 -17.01
C PHE A 97 0.46 18.55 -17.68
N SER A 98 1.31 19.11 -18.54
CA SER A 98 2.47 18.38 -19.09
C SER A 98 3.53 18.14 -18.03
N ASP A 99 3.75 19.10 -17.13
CA ASP A 99 4.70 18.98 -16.02
C ASP A 99 4.22 17.96 -14.98
N LEU A 100 2.93 17.99 -14.63
CA LEU A 100 2.32 16.97 -13.76
C LEU A 100 2.35 15.59 -14.41
N LYS A 101 2.21 15.49 -15.74
CA LYS A 101 2.27 14.22 -16.46
C LYS A 101 3.69 13.65 -16.44
N SER A 102 4.72 14.46 -16.69
CA SER A 102 6.11 14.02 -16.62
C SER A 102 6.50 13.64 -15.20
N GLU A 103 6.06 14.38 -14.18
CA GLU A 103 6.25 14.04 -12.76
C GLU A 103 5.57 12.71 -12.40
N CYS A 104 4.36 12.47 -12.90
CA CYS A 104 3.65 11.20 -12.68
C CYS A 104 4.33 10.01 -13.38
N GLU A 105 4.91 10.21 -14.57
CA GLU A 105 5.71 9.20 -15.26
C GLU A 105 7.02 8.92 -14.53
N GLN A 106 7.68 9.95 -14.00
CA GLN A 106 8.89 9.82 -13.19
C GLN A 106 8.62 9.05 -11.88
N LEU A 107 7.54 9.38 -11.18
CA LEU A 107 7.14 8.66 -9.96
C LEU A 107 6.80 7.18 -10.23
N LYS A 108 6.22 6.86 -11.41
CA LYS A 108 6.00 5.46 -11.81
C LYS A 108 7.31 4.71 -12.03
N PHE A 109 8.30 5.34 -12.63
CA PHE A 109 9.62 4.76 -12.83
C PHE A 109 10.35 4.52 -11.50
N GLU A 110 10.33 5.51 -10.59
CA GLU A 110 10.91 5.40 -9.26
C GLU A 110 10.23 4.31 -8.42
N LYS A 111 8.91 4.16 -8.53
CA LYS A 111 8.18 3.05 -7.89
C LYS A 111 8.70 1.69 -8.40
N GLY A 112 8.87 1.53 -9.71
CA GLY A 112 9.40 0.29 -10.30
C GLY A 112 10.79 -0.08 -9.76
N LEU A 113 11.70 0.89 -9.67
CA LEU A 113 13.02 0.70 -9.07
C LEU A 113 12.96 0.32 -7.59
N ASN A 114 12.04 0.92 -6.84
CA ASN A 114 11.85 0.59 -5.43
C ASN A 114 11.26 -0.81 -5.23
N ASP A 115 10.34 -1.24 -6.09
CA ASP A 115 9.78 -2.60 -6.06
C ASP A 115 10.87 -3.66 -6.34
N GLU A 116 11.75 -3.41 -7.32
CA GLU A 116 12.92 -4.26 -7.60
C GLU A 116 13.89 -4.32 -6.40
N ARG A 117 14.14 -3.17 -5.76
CA ARG A 117 15.00 -3.08 -4.58
C ARG A 117 14.40 -3.85 -3.40
N ILE A 118 13.09 -3.77 -3.19
CA ILE A 118 12.37 -4.54 -2.16
C ILE A 118 12.51 -6.05 -2.44
N GLN A 119 12.29 -6.50 -3.67
CA GLN A 119 12.47 -7.92 -4.03
C GLN A 119 13.90 -8.41 -3.81
N SER A 120 14.90 -7.59 -4.15
CA SER A 120 16.32 -7.89 -3.92
C SER A 120 16.64 -8.01 -2.43
N LEU A 121 16.11 -7.10 -1.61
CA LEU A 121 16.27 -7.16 -0.16
C LEU A 121 15.57 -8.37 0.45
N GLN A 122 14.37 -8.73 -0.03
CA GLN A 122 13.65 -9.92 0.42
C GLN A 122 14.44 -11.19 0.13
N LYS A 123 15.01 -11.35 -1.08
CA LYS A 123 15.88 -12.49 -1.40
C LYS A 123 17.09 -12.58 -0.46
N LYS A 124 17.69 -11.45 -0.08
CA LYS A 124 18.81 -11.42 0.88
C LYS A 124 18.38 -11.85 2.28
N ILE A 125 17.17 -11.46 2.70
CA ILE A 125 16.59 -11.89 3.98
C ILE A 125 16.39 -13.41 3.96
N ASP A 126 15.79 -13.95 2.91
CA ASP A 126 15.52 -15.39 2.78
C ASP A 126 16.82 -16.21 2.80
N ILE A 127 17.87 -15.75 2.10
CA ILE A 127 19.21 -16.37 2.15
C ILE A 127 19.79 -16.33 3.58
N SER A 128 19.64 -15.21 4.28
CA SER A 128 20.13 -15.05 5.65
C SER A 128 19.38 -15.97 6.62
N ASP A 129 18.07 -16.14 6.44
CA ASP A 129 17.24 -17.02 7.27
C ASP A 129 17.61 -18.49 7.07
N VAL A 130 17.97 -18.90 5.85
CA VAL A 130 18.49 -20.25 5.57
C VAL A 130 19.83 -20.45 6.29
N ALA A 131 20.77 -19.52 6.16
CA ALA A 131 22.07 -19.60 6.84
C ALA A 131 21.93 -19.65 8.37
N LEU A 132 20.96 -18.91 8.93
CA LEU A 132 20.68 -18.89 10.36
C LEU A 132 20.05 -20.20 10.84
N LYS A 133 19.20 -20.84 10.03
CA LYS A 133 18.70 -22.20 10.29
C LYS A 133 19.83 -23.23 10.26
N GLU A 134 20.75 -23.16 9.30
CA GLU A 134 21.91 -24.05 9.22
C GLU A 134 22.83 -23.89 10.44
N GLN A 135 23.11 -22.65 10.86
CA GLN A 135 23.88 -22.39 12.08
C GLN A 135 23.19 -22.96 13.34
N LYS A 136 21.87 -22.84 13.47
CA LYS A 136 21.12 -23.45 14.58
C LYS A 136 21.26 -24.97 14.61
N VAL A 137 21.19 -25.62 13.45
CA VAL A 137 21.41 -27.08 13.33
C VAL A 137 22.83 -27.46 13.74
N LEU A 138 23.83 -26.68 13.30
CA LEU A 138 25.23 -26.90 13.68
C LEU A 138 25.43 -26.78 15.19
N VAL A 139 24.88 -25.73 15.81
CA VAL A 139 24.94 -25.52 17.25
C VAL A 139 24.29 -26.69 18.00
N ALA A 140 23.09 -27.14 17.58
CA ALA A 140 22.44 -28.28 18.18
C ALA A 140 23.29 -29.56 18.11
N LYS A 141 23.97 -29.81 16.98
CA LYS A 141 24.87 -30.95 16.80
C LYS A 141 26.12 -30.84 17.69
N LEU A 142 26.71 -29.66 17.83
CA LEU A 142 27.84 -29.42 18.73
C LEU A 142 27.44 -29.60 20.19
N THR A 143 26.27 -29.12 20.61
CA THR A 143 25.74 -29.34 21.96
C THR A 143 25.53 -30.82 22.23
N GLN A 144 24.95 -31.57 21.29
CA GLN A 144 24.78 -33.02 21.42
C GLN A 144 26.12 -33.78 21.56
N ASN A 145 27.13 -33.37 20.78
CA ASN A 145 28.47 -33.94 20.87
C ASN A 145 29.11 -33.63 22.22
N LEU A 146 28.95 -32.40 22.73
CA LEU A 146 29.45 -32.00 24.05
C LEU A 146 28.79 -32.81 25.17
N ASP A 147 27.47 -32.96 25.15
CA ASP A 147 26.75 -33.79 26.12
C ASP A 147 27.21 -35.25 26.10
N SER A 148 27.49 -35.78 24.90
CA SER A 148 28.00 -37.15 24.74
C SER A 148 29.43 -37.29 25.29
N ALA A 149 30.28 -36.28 25.06
CA ALA A 149 31.63 -36.22 25.59
C ALA A 149 31.64 -36.12 27.13
N VAL A 150 30.81 -35.25 27.71
CA VAL A 150 30.65 -35.12 29.16
C VAL A 150 30.19 -36.44 29.78
N LYS A 151 29.17 -37.09 29.21
CA LYS A 151 28.72 -38.42 29.67
C LYS A 151 29.80 -39.48 29.59
N SER A 152 30.65 -39.45 28.55
CA SER A 152 31.78 -40.37 28.43
C SER A 152 32.86 -40.09 29.47
N GLN A 153 33.11 -38.81 29.79
CA GLN A 153 34.06 -38.39 30.81
C GLN A 153 33.57 -38.80 32.21
N ASP A 154 32.29 -38.60 32.52
CA ASP A 154 31.70 -39.03 33.79
C ASP A 154 31.85 -40.54 34.00
N ARG A 155 31.57 -41.35 32.95
CA ARG A 155 31.80 -42.80 33.00
C ARG A 155 33.27 -43.16 33.24
N ALA A 156 34.19 -42.49 32.55
CA ALA A 156 35.62 -42.73 32.74
C ALA A 156 36.09 -42.35 34.17
N VAL A 157 35.53 -41.29 34.74
CA VAL A 157 35.79 -40.88 36.13
C VAL A 157 35.24 -41.92 37.11
N ASP A 158 34.04 -42.44 36.87
CA ASP A 158 33.45 -43.49 37.71
C ASP A 158 34.21 -44.82 37.62
N GLU A 159 34.65 -45.21 36.42
CA GLU A 159 35.53 -46.36 36.21
C GLU A 159 36.85 -46.20 36.95
N ARG A 160 37.46 -45.00 36.90
CA ARG A 160 38.68 -44.70 37.65
C ARG A 160 38.46 -44.79 39.15
N ARG A 161 37.35 -44.24 39.67
CA ARG A 161 36.97 -44.38 41.08
C ARG A 161 36.76 -45.84 41.49
N GLN A 162 36.20 -46.67 40.60
CA GLN A 162 36.09 -48.11 40.87
C GLN A 162 37.45 -48.80 40.87
N ALA A 163 38.34 -48.45 39.93
CA ALA A 163 39.70 -48.97 39.89
C ALA A 163 40.48 -48.60 41.16
N ASP A 164 40.39 -47.34 41.61
CA ASP A 164 41.03 -46.87 42.85
C ASP A 164 40.50 -47.63 44.07
N LYS A 165 39.18 -47.91 44.14
CA LYS A 165 38.61 -48.76 45.19
C LYS A 165 39.15 -50.19 45.16
N ARG A 166 39.28 -50.79 43.97
CA ARG A 166 39.84 -52.14 43.80
C ARG A 166 41.33 -52.18 44.17
N ALA A 167 42.08 -51.13 43.82
CA ALA A 167 43.48 -50.99 44.19
C ALA A 167 43.63 -50.86 45.71
N ALA A 168 42.80 -50.05 46.37
CA ALA A 168 42.79 -49.95 47.83
C ALA A 168 42.49 -51.29 48.52
N THR A 169 41.49 -52.04 48.04
CA THR A 169 41.23 -53.40 48.57
C THR A 169 42.40 -54.35 48.34
N ALA A 170 43.04 -54.31 47.17
CA ALA A 170 44.21 -55.13 46.89
C ALA A 170 45.43 -54.74 47.74
N GLU A 171 45.62 -53.46 48.05
CA GLU A 171 46.66 -53.00 48.98
C GLU A 171 46.41 -53.50 50.40
N ASP A 172 45.16 -53.51 50.86
CA ASP A 172 44.82 -54.03 52.18
C ASP A 172 45.00 -55.55 52.26
N GLU A 173 44.63 -56.30 51.21
CA GLU A 173 44.94 -57.72 51.07
C GLU A 173 46.46 -57.97 51.06
N LEU A 174 47.23 -57.15 50.32
CA LEU A 174 48.69 -57.23 50.29
C LEU A 174 49.28 -56.97 51.68
N LYS A 175 48.80 -55.98 52.42
CA LYS A 175 49.23 -55.71 53.80
C LYS A 175 48.91 -56.90 54.72
N SER A 176 47.73 -57.51 54.57
CA SER A 176 47.35 -58.73 55.29
C SER A 176 48.33 -59.87 54.99
N MET A 177 48.54 -60.16 53.70
CA MET A 177 49.49 -61.18 53.22
C MET A 177 50.93 -60.90 53.69
N GLN A 178 51.36 -59.63 53.70
CA GLN A 178 52.68 -59.26 54.23
C GLN A 178 52.78 -59.47 55.74
N SER A 179 51.70 -59.25 56.50
CA SER A 179 51.68 -59.52 57.94
C SER A 179 51.76 -61.02 58.22
N GLU A 180 51.03 -61.84 57.44
CA GLU A 180 51.12 -63.30 57.50
C GLU A 180 52.50 -63.80 57.09
N TYR A 181 53.09 -63.25 56.02
CA TYR A 181 54.44 -63.58 55.59
C TYR A 181 55.48 -63.22 56.67
N ARG A 182 55.35 -62.07 57.34
CA ARG A 182 56.22 -61.71 58.47
C ARG A 182 56.06 -62.70 59.61
N ALA A 183 54.84 -63.07 59.98
CA ALA A 183 54.59 -64.07 61.00
C ALA A 183 55.23 -65.44 60.64
N CYS A 184 55.09 -65.89 59.39
CA CYS A 184 55.74 -67.09 58.88
C CYS A 184 57.28 -66.96 58.89
N ARG A 185 57.83 -65.81 58.50
CA ARG A 185 59.27 -65.54 58.50
C ARG A 185 59.85 -65.53 59.91
N ASP A 186 59.14 -64.91 60.86
CA ASP A 186 59.53 -64.90 62.26
C ASP A 186 59.47 -66.31 62.84
N HIS A 187 58.46 -67.10 62.49
CA HIS A 187 58.37 -68.52 62.85
C HIS A 187 59.52 -69.34 62.24
N ILE A 188 59.87 -69.13 60.97
CA ILE A 188 61.04 -69.77 60.34
C ILE A 188 62.33 -69.34 61.03
N SER A 189 62.48 -68.07 61.40
CA SER A 189 63.66 -67.56 62.11
C SER A 189 63.75 -68.18 63.51
N GLN A 190 62.62 -68.37 64.18
CA GLN A 190 62.50 -69.10 65.44
C GLN A 190 62.96 -70.55 65.25
N LEU A 191 62.42 -71.26 64.25
CA LEU A 191 62.83 -72.63 63.91
C LEU A 191 64.30 -72.72 63.52
N GLN A 192 64.87 -71.72 62.84
CA GLN A 192 66.30 -71.67 62.53
C GLN A 192 67.14 -71.44 63.80
N ASN A 193 66.67 -70.64 64.75
CA ASN A 193 67.33 -70.49 66.04
C ASN A 193 67.26 -71.78 66.85
N ASP A 194 66.11 -72.45 66.86
CA ASP A 194 65.92 -73.75 67.50
C ASP A 194 66.79 -74.82 66.82
N LEU A 195 66.87 -74.81 65.49
CA LEU A 195 67.75 -75.67 64.71
C LEU A 195 69.22 -75.34 64.98
N ASN A 196 69.60 -74.09 65.16
CA ASN A 196 70.97 -73.71 65.52
C ASN A 196 71.31 -74.11 66.96
N CYS A 197 70.35 -74.08 67.88
CA CYS A 197 70.49 -74.64 69.22
C CYS A 197 70.64 -76.16 69.15
N ALA A 198 69.77 -76.84 68.40
CA ALA A 198 69.84 -78.28 68.16
C ALA A 198 71.12 -78.68 67.41
N ASN A 199 71.63 -77.85 66.51
CA ASN A 199 72.90 -78.04 65.81
C ASN A 199 74.09 -77.80 66.73
N ARG A 200 74.02 -76.88 67.71
CA ARG A 200 75.05 -76.79 68.77
C ARG A 200 75.01 -78.01 69.69
N ASP A 201 73.83 -78.56 69.95
CA ASP A 201 73.70 -79.80 70.73
C ASP A 201 74.13 -81.02 69.92
N LEU A 202 73.87 -81.05 68.61
CA LEU A 202 74.43 -82.03 67.68
C LEU A 202 75.94 -81.85 67.51
N GLN A 203 76.49 -80.63 67.49
CA GLN A 203 77.93 -80.35 67.46
C GLN A 203 78.64 -80.84 68.73
N LYS A 204 77.93 -80.98 69.86
CA LYS A 204 78.43 -81.69 71.06
C LYS A 204 78.36 -83.21 70.93
N HIS A 205 77.56 -83.72 69.99
CA HIS A 205 77.42 -85.15 69.70
C HIS A 205 78.20 -85.61 68.44
N THR A 206 78.69 -84.69 67.60
CA THR A 206 79.49 -84.95 66.39
C THR A 206 81.00 -84.77 66.60
N ASP A 207 81.51 -85.09 67.80
CA ASP A 207 82.86 -85.67 67.97
C ASP A 207 82.80 -87.21 68.09
N SER A 208 81.63 -87.81 67.82
CA SER A 208 81.41 -89.26 67.94
C SER A 208 80.35 -89.76 66.96
N ARG A 209 80.65 -89.76 65.66
CA ARG A 209 80.25 -90.81 64.69
C ARG A 209 80.57 -90.41 63.25
N ASP A 210 81.82 -90.67 62.87
CA ASP A 210 82.11 -91.16 61.53
C ASP A 210 81.72 -92.64 61.47
N LYS A 211 80.68 -92.96 60.68
CA LYS A 211 80.52 -94.18 59.86
C LYS A 211 79.06 -94.35 59.40
N ASP A 212 78.91 -94.50 58.08
CA ASP A 212 77.80 -95.12 57.33
C ASP A 212 76.55 -94.24 57.14
N SER A 213 75.86 -94.18 55.99
CA SER A 213 75.96 -94.93 54.74
C SER A 213 75.03 -94.27 53.71
N LYS A 214 75.50 -94.28 52.46
CA LYS A 214 74.73 -94.38 51.20
C LYS A 214 73.30 -94.91 51.37
N TYR A 215 72.29 -94.04 51.22
CA TYR A 215 70.89 -94.43 50.93
C TYR A 215 70.03 -93.26 50.42
N ALA A 216 70.38 -92.66 49.27
CA ALA A 216 69.54 -91.61 48.65
C ALA A 216 69.37 -91.73 47.12
N ASP A 217 70.04 -92.68 46.46
CA ASP A 217 69.93 -92.84 45.00
C ASP A 217 68.78 -93.76 44.54
N GLN A 218 67.94 -94.26 45.45
CA GLN A 218 66.83 -95.19 45.12
C GLN A 218 65.43 -94.55 45.01
N GLN A 219 65.28 -93.23 45.17
CA GLN A 219 63.96 -92.56 44.97
C GLN A 219 63.75 -91.92 43.58
N ILE A 220 64.78 -91.83 42.74
CA ILE A 220 64.69 -91.16 41.43
C ILE A 220 64.01 -92.04 40.36
N GLU A 221 63.95 -93.36 40.54
CA GLU A 221 63.40 -94.30 39.55
C GLU A 221 61.85 -94.40 39.55
N LYS A 222 61.16 -93.87 40.57
CA LYS A 222 59.69 -94.00 40.69
C LYS A 222 58.91 -93.00 39.83
N LEU A 223 59.53 -91.87 39.45
CA LEU A 223 58.88 -90.79 38.68
C LEU A 223 58.94 -90.98 37.15
N ARG A 224 59.62 -92.03 36.66
CA ARG A 224 59.71 -92.31 35.20
C ARG A 224 58.57 -93.13 34.64
N LYS A 225 57.64 -93.63 35.47
CA LYS A 225 56.55 -94.53 35.04
C LYS A 225 55.19 -93.86 34.78
N GLU A 226 55.04 -92.55 35.01
CA GLU A 226 53.79 -91.81 34.75
C GLU A 226 53.81 -91.05 33.40
N SER A 227 54.85 -91.21 32.57
CA SER A 227 55.01 -90.51 31.29
C SER A 227 54.27 -91.16 30.11
N ALA A 228 53.59 -92.31 30.31
CA ALA A 228 53.03 -93.10 29.21
C ALA A 228 51.58 -92.75 28.82
N ASP A 229 50.84 -92.00 29.63
CA ASP A 229 49.43 -91.64 29.33
C ASP A 229 49.28 -90.33 28.54
N MET A 230 50.37 -89.65 28.17
CA MET A 230 50.34 -88.39 27.39
C MET A 230 50.27 -88.59 25.86
N ASP A 231 50.53 -89.79 25.34
CA ASP A 231 50.64 -90.02 23.89
C ASP A 231 49.30 -90.19 23.16
N ILE A 232 48.19 -90.43 23.88
CA ILE A 232 46.85 -90.53 23.27
C ILE A 232 46.19 -89.15 23.14
N SER A 233 46.52 -88.19 24.01
CA SER A 233 46.01 -86.81 23.97
C SER A 233 46.65 -85.95 22.86
N LEU A 234 47.87 -86.30 22.42
CA LEU A 234 48.59 -85.56 21.37
C LEU A 234 48.01 -85.73 19.96
N LYS A 235 47.39 -86.89 19.66
CA LYS A 235 46.78 -87.13 18.33
C LYS A 235 45.42 -86.43 18.13
N ALA A 236 44.68 -86.15 19.21
CA ALA A 236 43.42 -85.39 19.15
C ALA A 236 43.66 -83.87 18.97
N LEU A 237 44.77 -83.34 19.50
CA LEU A 237 45.16 -81.93 19.33
C LEU A 237 45.64 -81.61 17.90
N GLN A 238 46.18 -82.60 17.17
CA GLN A 238 46.64 -82.40 15.79
C GLN A 238 45.50 -82.11 14.80
N VAL A 239 44.32 -82.71 15.00
CA VAL A 239 43.13 -82.47 14.14
C VAL A 239 42.45 -81.14 14.46
N ALA A 240 42.47 -80.71 15.73
CA ALA A 240 42.01 -79.38 16.13
C ALA A 240 42.91 -78.26 15.58
N HIS A 241 44.23 -78.50 15.53
CA HIS A 241 45.22 -77.55 15.01
C HIS A 241 45.02 -77.22 13.52
N ASP A 242 44.61 -78.19 12.70
CA ASP A 242 44.41 -77.97 11.26
C ASP A 242 43.10 -77.22 10.93
N SER A 243 42.07 -77.35 11.78
CA SER A 243 40.85 -76.51 11.72
C SER A 243 41.13 -75.08 12.21
N GLU A 244 41.99 -74.91 13.22
CA GLU A 244 42.40 -73.61 13.74
C GLU A 244 43.22 -72.82 12.70
N LYS A 245 44.01 -73.51 11.86
CA LYS A 245 44.82 -72.90 10.80
C LYS A 245 43.98 -72.20 9.71
N GLY A 246 42.81 -72.74 9.39
CA GLY A 246 41.86 -72.12 8.45
C GLY A 246 41.16 -70.88 9.03
N GLN A 247 40.84 -70.90 10.33
CA GLN A 247 40.28 -69.73 11.03
C GLN A 247 41.33 -68.65 11.27
N ARG A 248 42.60 -69.03 11.52
CA ARG A 248 43.72 -68.08 11.64
C ARG A 248 43.92 -67.25 10.39
N HIS A 249 43.81 -67.81 9.18
CA HIS A 249 43.94 -67.01 7.95
C HIS A 249 42.82 -65.99 7.73
N LEU A 250 41.58 -66.31 8.14
CA LEU A 250 40.48 -65.34 8.09
C LEU A 250 40.66 -64.22 9.13
N ILE A 251 41.12 -64.59 10.34
CA ILE A 251 41.43 -63.64 11.42
C ILE A 251 42.65 -62.78 11.06
N GLU A 252 43.68 -63.33 10.41
CA GLU A 252 44.86 -62.61 9.92
C GLU A 252 44.47 -61.59 8.84
N SER A 253 43.59 -61.95 7.89
CA SER A 253 43.07 -61.00 6.90
C SER A 253 42.26 -59.87 7.53
N GLN A 254 41.45 -60.17 8.55
CA GLN A 254 40.70 -59.16 9.30
C GLN A 254 41.61 -58.31 10.19
N LEU A 255 42.64 -58.90 10.81
CA LEU A 255 43.66 -58.20 11.60
C LEU A 255 44.51 -57.30 10.73
N GLU A 256 44.83 -57.68 9.50
CA GLU A 256 45.62 -56.84 8.60
C GLU A 256 44.82 -55.63 8.12
N ASN A 257 43.53 -55.80 7.85
CA ASN A 257 42.63 -54.69 7.54
C ASN A 257 42.41 -53.77 8.76
N ALA A 258 42.23 -54.35 9.94
CA ALA A 258 42.15 -53.59 11.20
C ALA A 258 43.48 -52.88 11.51
N SER A 259 44.63 -53.50 11.22
CA SER A 259 45.96 -52.90 11.41
C SER A 259 46.18 -51.72 10.47
N LYS A 260 45.73 -51.79 9.21
CA LYS A 260 45.77 -50.64 8.29
C LYS A 260 44.87 -49.49 8.75
N GLN A 261 43.68 -49.78 9.29
CA GLN A 261 42.82 -48.76 9.90
C GLN A 261 43.43 -48.18 11.18
N LEU A 262 44.11 -49.00 11.97
CA LEU A 262 44.81 -48.60 13.19
C LEU A 262 46.07 -47.76 12.89
N GLU A 263 46.79 -48.04 11.80
CA GLU A 263 47.92 -47.25 11.30
C GLU A 263 47.45 -45.83 10.89
N ASN A 264 46.35 -45.73 10.15
CA ASN A 264 45.74 -44.45 9.78
C ASN A 264 45.22 -43.66 11.00
N MET A 265 44.77 -44.34 12.05
CA MET A 265 44.42 -43.70 13.33
C MET A 265 45.65 -43.32 14.14
N LYS A 266 46.74 -44.10 14.09
CA LYS A 266 48.03 -43.78 14.73
C LYS A 266 48.66 -42.52 14.12
N GLU A 267 48.59 -42.32 12.80
CA GLU A 267 49.07 -41.09 12.16
C GLU A 267 48.25 -39.86 12.55
N ARG A 268 46.93 -40.00 12.75
CA ARG A 268 46.10 -38.89 13.27
C ARG A 268 46.33 -38.66 14.77
N ASN A 269 46.58 -39.72 15.54
CA ASN A 269 46.87 -39.64 16.96
C ASN A 269 48.32 -39.22 17.24
N SER A 270 49.28 -39.35 16.33
CA SER A 270 50.65 -38.87 16.55
C SER A 270 50.70 -37.35 16.66
N GLY A 271 49.91 -36.62 15.86
CA GLY A 271 49.78 -35.16 15.96
C GLY A 271 49.08 -34.67 17.24
N MET A 272 48.23 -35.48 17.86
CA MET A 272 47.70 -35.20 19.22
C MET A 272 48.63 -35.72 20.32
N GLY A 273 49.35 -36.82 20.06
CA GLY A 273 50.33 -37.43 20.94
C GLY A 273 51.52 -36.51 21.17
N GLU A 274 52.03 -35.81 20.15
CA GLU A 274 53.08 -34.81 20.31
C GLU A 274 52.64 -33.65 21.20
N LYS A 275 51.41 -33.15 21.04
CA LYS A 275 50.86 -32.08 21.89
C LYS A 275 50.58 -32.56 23.33
N LEU A 276 50.15 -33.81 23.49
CA LEU A 276 49.93 -34.42 24.79
C LEU A 276 51.25 -34.76 25.49
N GLU A 277 52.25 -35.22 24.74
CA GLU A 277 53.61 -35.44 25.21
C GLU A 277 54.31 -34.13 25.56
N GLU A 278 54.10 -33.05 24.80
CA GLU A 278 54.65 -31.74 25.12
C GLU A 278 54.02 -31.21 26.42
N LYS A 279 52.71 -31.39 26.60
CA LYS A 279 52.03 -31.12 27.87
C LYS A 279 52.54 -32.03 29.00
N HIS A 280 52.73 -33.33 28.76
CA HIS A 280 53.25 -34.25 29.77
C HIS A 280 54.73 -34.05 30.04
N ARG A 281 55.53 -33.55 29.10
CA ARG A 281 56.92 -33.10 29.32
C ARG A 281 56.91 -31.85 30.18
N ALA A 282 56.03 -30.90 29.93
CA ALA A 282 55.86 -29.73 30.78
C ALA A 282 55.40 -30.12 32.20
N GLU A 283 54.43 -31.04 32.33
CA GLU A 283 54.02 -31.61 33.62
C GLU A 283 55.17 -32.35 34.30
N ARG A 284 55.90 -33.25 33.62
CA ARG A 284 57.06 -33.95 34.20
C ARG A 284 58.17 -32.98 34.60
N GLN A 285 58.39 -31.91 33.83
CA GLN A 285 59.33 -30.86 34.21
C GLN A 285 58.88 -30.12 35.48
N MET A 286 57.59 -29.83 35.60
CA MET A 286 57.01 -29.20 36.80
C MET A 286 57.02 -30.16 37.98
N THR A 287 56.65 -31.43 37.79
CA THR A 287 56.72 -32.47 38.81
C THR A 287 58.16 -32.67 39.26
N ASN A 288 59.11 -32.86 38.34
CA ASN A 288 60.53 -32.97 38.68
C ASN A 288 61.03 -31.74 39.44
N LYS A 289 60.65 -30.51 39.04
CA LYS A 289 60.97 -29.31 39.82
C LYS A 289 60.37 -29.36 41.22
N VAL A 290 59.12 -29.78 41.37
CA VAL A 290 58.47 -29.94 42.67
C VAL A 290 59.17 -31.03 43.49
N THR A 291 59.55 -32.17 42.90
CA THR A 291 60.27 -33.24 43.60
C THR A 291 61.68 -32.81 44.00
N THR A 292 62.40 -32.10 43.14
CA THR A 292 63.72 -31.51 43.43
C THR A 292 63.61 -30.50 44.56
N LEU A 293 62.65 -29.56 44.49
CA LEU A 293 62.42 -28.60 45.57
C LEU A 293 62.01 -29.29 46.87
N THR A 294 61.22 -30.37 46.80
CA THR A 294 60.84 -31.15 47.98
C THR A 294 62.04 -31.90 48.58
N ALA A 295 62.91 -32.45 47.74
CA ALA A 295 64.14 -33.12 48.15
C ALA A 295 65.18 -32.13 48.71
N GLU A 296 65.30 -30.94 48.13
CA GLU A 296 66.11 -29.84 48.66
C GLU A 296 65.58 -29.39 50.03
N ILE A 297 64.26 -29.23 50.19
CA ILE A 297 63.64 -28.94 51.49
C ILE A 297 63.97 -30.04 52.51
N ALA A 298 63.87 -31.32 52.12
CA ALA A 298 64.21 -32.43 53.01
C ALA A 298 65.71 -32.47 53.37
N SER A 299 66.59 -32.19 52.39
CA SER A 299 68.05 -32.07 52.60
C SER A 299 68.37 -30.94 53.56
N TYR A 300 67.79 -29.75 53.36
CA TYR A 300 67.95 -28.62 54.26
C TYR A 300 67.43 -28.91 55.67
N GLN A 301 66.34 -29.69 55.79
CA GLN A 301 65.83 -30.12 57.09
C GLN A 301 66.79 -31.10 57.79
N GLU A 302 67.43 -32.01 57.06
CA GLU A 302 68.43 -32.92 57.64
C GLU A 302 69.75 -32.22 57.97
N GLU A 303 70.23 -31.28 57.13
CA GLU A 303 71.36 -30.41 57.45
C GLU A 303 71.09 -29.61 58.73
N LEU A 304 69.89 -29.03 58.87
CA LEU A 304 69.46 -28.35 60.09
C LEU A 304 69.46 -29.27 61.32
N LYS A 305 69.08 -30.55 61.18
CA LYS A 305 69.16 -31.52 62.28
C LYS A 305 70.60 -31.87 62.62
N LEU A 306 71.45 -32.08 61.62
CA LEU A 306 72.85 -32.43 61.79
C LEU A 306 73.64 -31.27 62.43
N GLU A 307 73.36 -30.05 62.02
CA GLU A 307 73.97 -28.84 62.54
C GLU A 307 73.51 -28.55 63.96
N ARG A 308 72.23 -28.76 64.28
CA ARG A 308 71.76 -28.76 65.69
C ARG A 308 72.48 -29.79 66.53
N LYS A 309 72.70 -31.00 66.00
CA LYS A 309 73.43 -32.06 66.70
C LYS A 309 74.89 -31.68 66.92
N ARG A 310 75.60 -31.21 65.89
CA ARG A 310 76.97 -30.69 65.99
C ARG A 310 77.08 -29.55 66.98
N TYR A 311 76.13 -28.62 66.98
CA TYR A 311 76.09 -27.50 67.92
C TYR A 311 75.90 -27.97 69.36
N THR A 312 75.05 -29.00 69.56
CA THR A 312 74.85 -29.63 70.88
C THR A 312 76.12 -30.34 71.34
N GLU A 313 76.78 -31.09 70.45
CA GLU A 313 78.06 -31.76 70.72
C GLU A 313 79.20 -30.77 70.99
N LEU A 314 79.27 -29.64 70.25
CA LEU A 314 80.23 -28.55 70.49
C LEU A 314 79.96 -27.84 71.81
N LEU A 315 78.70 -27.63 72.19
CA LEU A 315 78.34 -27.09 73.51
C LEU A 315 78.76 -28.06 74.63
N GLU A 316 78.53 -29.36 74.47
CA GLU A 316 78.95 -30.38 75.42
C GLU A 316 80.48 -30.53 75.50
N GLN A 317 81.18 -30.40 74.37
CA GLN A 317 82.64 -30.50 74.29
C GLN A 317 83.32 -29.23 74.83
N LYS A 318 82.84 -28.03 74.49
CA LYS A 318 83.37 -26.79 75.09
C LYS A 318 82.97 -26.64 76.57
N ALA A 319 81.85 -27.21 77.03
CA ALA A 319 81.54 -27.33 78.46
C ALA A 319 82.53 -28.24 79.20
N LYS A 320 83.13 -29.22 78.50
CA LYS A 320 84.19 -30.09 79.03
C LYS A 320 85.60 -29.47 78.90
N GLU A 321 85.86 -28.62 77.90
CA GLU A 321 87.21 -28.13 77.57
C GLU A 321 87.50 -26.69 78.02
N SER A 322 86.50 -25.82 78.23
CA SER A 322 86.74 -24.38 78.42
C SER A 322 86.14 -23.82 79.70
N GLY A 323 86.97 -23.80 80.75
CA GLY A 323 86.86 -22.83 81.84
C GLY A 323 87.15 -21.38 81.39
N SER A 324 86.55 -20.93 80.28
CA SER A 324 86.63 -19.53 79.83
C SER A 324 85.40 -19.16 78.97
N ALA A 325 84.51 -18.38 79.58
CA ALA A 325 83.14 -18.12 79.15
C ALA A 325 82.98 -17.08 78.01
N GLU A 326 84.05 -16.42 77.58
CA GLU A 326 83.92 -15.19 76.78
C GLU A 326 83.86 -15.44 75.26
N HIS A 327 84.51 -16.51 74.76
CA HIS A 327 84.51 -16.86 73.33
C HIS A 327 83.25 -17.63 72.91
N LEU A 328 82.70 -18.45 73.82
CA LEU A 328 81.44 -19.17 73.62
C LEU A 328 80.23 -18.24 73.51
N SER A 329 80.23 -17.13 74.26
CA SER A 329 79.15 -16.15 74.23
C SER A 329 79.05 -15.42 72.90
N LYS A 330 80.18 -15.10 72.25
CA LYS A 330 80.19 -14.41 70.94
C LYS A 330 79.77 -15.31 69.78
N GLU A 331 80.24 -16.56 69.75
CA GLU A 331 79.83 -17.53 68.72
C GLU A 331 78.38 -18.00 68.89
N ALA A 332 77.89 -18.15 70.12
CA ALA A 332 76.49 -18.46 70.36
C ALA A 332 75.55 -17.34 69.95
N LYS A 333 75.96 -16.08 70.16
CA LYS A 333 75.19 -14.91 69.73
C LYS A 333 75.14 -14.79 68.20
N ALA A 334 76.26 -15.04 67.51
CA ALA A 334 76.31 -15.04 66.04
C ALA A 334 75.42 -16.14 65.43
N ALA A 335 75.45 -17.36 65.96
CA ALA A 335 74.60 -18.46 65.51
C ALA A 335 73.11 -18.22 65.81
N GLN A 336 72.81 -17.57 66.94
CA GLN A 336 71.44 -17.21 67.31
C GLN A 336 70.89 -16.08 66.41
N ASP A 337 71.72 -15.11 66.03
CA ASP A 337 71.37 -14.05 65.09
C ASP A 337 71.16 -14.61 63.66
N GLU A 338 71.92 -15.62 63.24
CA GLU A 338 71.76 -16.28 61.94
C GLU A 338 70.52 -17.18 61.87
N LEU A 339 70.20 -17.89 62.97
CA LEU A 339 68.92 -18.60 63.14
C LEU A 339 67.71 -17.65 63.19
N ALA A 340 67.88 -16.45 63.76
CA ALA A 340 66.84 -15.44 63.77
C ALA A 340 66.61 -14.86 62.35
N ARG A 341 67.66 -14.63 61.56
CA ARG A 341 67.55 -14.18 60.17
C ARG A 341 66.87 -15.22 59.27
N THR A 342 67.28 -16.48 59.35
CA THR A 342 66.68 -17.56 58.55
C THR A 342 65.21 -17.80 58.91
N ARG A 343 64.84 -17.69 60.20
CA ARG A 343 63.42 -17.71 60.61
C ARG A 343 62.63 -16.50 60.09
N ALA A 344 63.23 -15.31 60.07
CA ALA A 344 62.60 -14.11 59.53
C ALA A 344 62.36 -14.22 58.02
N GLU A 345 63.33 -14.76 57.26
CA GLU A 345 63.18 -15.00 55.83
C GLU A 345 62.11 -16.05 55.50
N LEU A 346 62.02 -17.12 56.30
CA LEU A 346 61.02 -18.16 56.13
C LEU A 346 59.61 -17.63 56.44
N ASN A 347 59.47 -16.78 57.46
CA ASN A 347 58.21 -16.10 57.78
C ASN A 347 57.80 -15.10 56.68
N LEU A 348 58.74 -14.34 56.11
CA LEU A 348 58.47 -13.45 54.97
C LEU A 348 58.00 -14.22 53.73
N LYS A 349 58.60 -15.39 53.45
CA LYS A 349 58.17 -16.26 52.34
C LYS A 349 56.77 -16.84 52.58
N ASN A 350 56.46 -17.26 53.81
CA ASN A 350 55.13 -17.75 54.17
C ASN A 350 54.06 -16.66 54.11
N GLU A 351 54.37 -15.42 54.53
CA GLU A 351 53.47 -14.27 54.36
C GLU A 351 53.25 -13.92 52.89
N ALA A 352 54.28 -14.00 52.04
CA ALA A 352 54.15 -13.74 50.61
C ALA A 352 53.23 -14.78 49.93
N LEU A 353 53.36 -16.06 50.32
CA LEU A 353 52.51 -17.15 49.83
C LEU A 353 51.06 -16.99 50.30
N ALA A 354 50.84 -16.60 51.55
CA ALA A 354 49.50 -16.31 52.08
C ALA A 354 48.84 -15.12 51.37
N LYS A 355 49.59 -14.04 51.09
CA LYS A 355 49.10 -12.89 50.33
C LYS A 355 48.75 -13.25 48.87
N GLN A 356 49.53 -14.11 48.23
CA GLN A 356 49.20 -14.61 46.88
C GLN A 356 47.91 -15.45 46.87
N SER A 357 47.72 -16.31 47.86
CA SER A 357 46.49 -17.11 47.99
C SER A 357 45.26 -16.22 48.17
N LEU A 358 45.36 -15.17 49.00
CA LEU A 358 44.26 -14.27 49.31
C LEU A 358 43.86 -13.41 48.08
N HIS A 359 44.84 -12.97 47.29
CA HIS A 359 44.56 -12.28 46.02
C HIS A 359 43.91 -13.17 44.96
N ALA A 360 44.25 -14.46 44.91
CA ALA A 360 43.61 -15.41 44.00
C ALA A 360 42.13 -15.62 44.36
N GLU A 361 41.82 -15.73 45.66
CA GLU A 361 40.44 -15.86 46.16
C GLU A 361 39.60 -14.60 45.90
N GLU A 362 40.16 -13.40 46.11
CA GLU A 362 39.49 -12.13 45.80
C GLU A 362 39.22 -11.95 44.29
N ALA A 363 40.16 -12.37 43.43
CA ALA A 363 39.98 -12.32 41.98
C ALA A 363 38.88 -13.28 41.52
N GLN A 364 38.79 -14.47 42.11
CA GLN A 364 37.72 -15.42 41.82
C GLN A 364 36.35 -14.88 42.24
N LYS A 365 36.26 -14.25 43.41
CA LYS A 365 35.01 -13.65 43.91
C LYS A 365 34.50 -12.51 43.02
N LYS A 366 35.41 -11.66 42.52
CA LYS A 366 35.07 -10.58 41.57
C LYS A 366 34.55 -11.14 40.24
N LEU A 367 35.18 -12.19 39.71
CA LEU A 367 34.72 -12.84 38.48
C LEU A 367 33.31 -13.45 38.63
N GLU A 368 33.01 -14.03 39.79
CA GLU A 368 31.67 -14.57 40.06
C GLU A 368 30.60 -13.47 40.19
N GLU A 369 30.92 -12.34 40.82
CA GLU A 369 30.04 -11.17 40.89
C GLU A 369 29.80 -10.54 39.51
N GLU A 370 30.85 -10.35 38.70
CA GLU A 370 30.75 -9.84 37.33
C GLU A 370 29.91 -10.77 36.44
N LEU A 371 30.08 -12.09 36.58
CA LEU A 371 29.27 -13.08 35.87
C LEU A 371 27.79 -13.03 36.31
N GLY A 372 27.52 -12.80 37.60
CA GLY A 372 26.17 -12.61 38.12
C GLY A 372 25.50 -11.35 37.56
N GLN A 373 26.22 -10.23 37.53
CA GLN A 373 25.73 -8.97 36.97
C GLN A 373 25.50 -9.07 35.46
N ALA A 374 26.40 -9.71 34.70
CA ALA A 374 26.25 -9.93 33.27
C ALA A 374 25.00 -10.77 32.94
N LYS A 375 24.70 -11.81 33.74
CA LYS A 375 23.48 -12.62 33.57
C LYS A 375 22.19 -11.83 33.82
N LEU A 376 22.20 -10.94 34.82
CA LEU A 376 21.06 -10.05 35.07
C LEU A 376 20.86 -9.05 33.93
N ALA A 377 21.95 -8.41 33.47
CA ALA A 377 21.91 -7.48 32.35
C ALA A 377 21.40 -8.14 31.06
N ALA A 378 21.81 -9.38 30.78
CA ALA A 378 21.33 -10.15 29.63
C ALA A 378 19.81 -10.43 29.71
N LYS A 379 19.28 -10.78 30.89
CA LYS A 379 17.83 -10.97 31.08
C LYS A 379 17.03 -9.68 30.91
N PHE A 380 17.55 -8.54 31.38
CA PHE A 380 16.91 -7.25 31.16
C PHE A 380 16.92 -6.84 29.68
N ALA A 381 18.03 -7.04 28.98
CA ALA A 381 18.13 -6.79 27.55
C ALA A 381 17.18 -7.69 26.73
N GLU A 382 17.05 -8.97 27.08
CA GLU A 382 16.11 -9.89 26.43
C GLU A 382 14.66 -9.44 26.61
N LYS A 383 14.29 -8.99 27.82
CA LYS A 383 12.96 -8.46 28.10
C LYS A 383 12.68 -7.18 27.29
N ASP A 384 13.61 -6.24 27.28
CA ASP A 384 13.48 -4.97 26.54
C ASP A 384 13.36 -5.21 25.03
N PHE A 385 14.07 -6.21 24.50
CA PHE A 385 13.97 -6.61 23.09
C PHE A 385 12.60 -7.22 22.75
N LYS A 386 12.05 -8.08 23.63
CA LYS A 386 10.70 -8.65 23.45
C LYS A 386 9.61 -7.58 23.51
N ASP A 387 9.72 -6.63 24.44
CA ASP A 387 8.77 -5.52 24.56
C ASP A 387 8.82 -4.60 23.32
N LYS A 388 10.02 -4.34 22.78
CA LYS A 388 10.20 -3.59 21.52
C LYS A 388 9.63 -4.31 20.29
N LEU A 389 9.79 -5.63 20.20
CA LEU A 389 9.17 -6.45 19.15
C LEU A 389 7.64 -6.39 19.24
N ARG A 390 7.08 -6.56 20.44
CA ARG A 390 5.62 -6.48 20.66
C ARG A 390 5.05 -5.10 20.29
N GLY A 391 5.76 -4.02 20.62
CA GLY A 391 5.39 -2.66 20.20
C GLY A 391 5.53 -2.42 18.70
N ARG A 392 6.36 -3.20 17.99
CA ARG A 392 6.48 -3.16 16.53
C ARG A 392 5.34 -3.94 15.86
N ASP A 393 4.97 -5.11 16.38
CA ASP A 393 3.84 -5.90 15.90
C ASP A 393 2.51 -5.15 16.04
N LEU A 394 2.28 -4.48 17.19
CA LEU A 394 1.11 -3.62 17.39
C LEU A 394 1.03 -2.46 16.39
N ARG A 395 2.18 -1.91 15.97
CA ARG A 395 2.24 -0.87 14.94
C ARG A 395 1.95 -1.43 13.55
N PHE A 396 2.45 -2.62 13.23
CA PHE A 396 2.12 -3.32 11.98
C PHE A 396 0.63 -3.64 11.89
N GLU A 397 0.02 -4.16 12.95
CA GLU A 397 -1.41 -4.47 12.99
C GLU A 397 -2.25 -3.19 12.79
N LYS A 398 -1.81 -2.07 13.36
CA LYS A 398 -2.45 -0.76 13.15
C LYS A 398 -2.32 -0.27 11.71
N CYS A 399 -1.15 -0.46 11.08
CA CYS A 399 -0.94 -0.14 9.67
C CYS A 399 -1.79 -1.03 8.74
N GLU A 400 -1.89 -2.34 9.00
CA GLU A 400 -2.77 -3.24 8.24
C GLU A 400 -4.24 -2.82 8.32
N LYS A 401 -4.72 -2.44 9.51
CA LYS A 401 -6.08 -1.94 9.70
C LYS A 401 -6.32 -0.63 8.95
N MET A 402 -5.34 0.29 8.92
CA MET A 402 -5.44 1.50 8.09
C MET A 402 -5.44 1.19 6.60
N LEU A 403 -4.59 0.28 6.14
CA LEU A 403 -4.53 -0.14 4.73
C LEU A 403 -5.85 -0.74 4.28
N LYS A 404 -6.44 -1.66 5.07
CA LYS A 404 -7.77 -2.22 4.76
C LYS A 404 -8.87 -1.15 4.69
N ASN A 405 -8.81 -0.13 5.56
CA ASN A 405 -9.77 0.97 5.52
C ASN A 405 -9.58 1.81 4.24
N LEU A 406 -8.33 2.16 3.90
CA LEU A 406 -8.01 2.88 2.67
C LEU A 406 -8.41 2.10 1.41
N GLU A 407 -8.18 0.79 1.38
CA GLU A 407 -8.66 -0.09 0.31
C GLU A 407 -10.18 -0.01 0.17
N GLY A 408 -10.93 -0.14 1.27
CA GLY A 408 -12.38 0.01 1.25
C GLY A 408 -12.86 1.36 0.73
N GLN A 409 -12.19 2.46 1.11
CA GLN A 409 -12.51 3.80 0.61
C GLN A 409 -12.21 3.97 -0.88
N ILE A 410 -11.11 3.38 -1.36
CA ILE A 410 -10.74 3.43 -2.78
C ILE A 410 -11.76 2.65 -3.60
N THR A 411 -12.15 1.44 -3.15
CA THR A 411 -13.18 0.63 -3.83
C THR A 411 -14.51 1.39 -3.90
N ALA A 412 -14.98 1.98 -2.81
CA ALA A 412 -16.21 2.76 -2.81
C ALA A 412 -16.16 3.98 -3.76
N LYS A 413 -15.01 4.67 -3.84
CA LYS A 413 -14.82 5.79 -4.79
C LYS A 413 -14.78 5.31 -6.25
N LEU A 414 -14.20 4.14 -6.51
CA LEU A 414 -14.18 3.52 -7.82
C LEU A 414 -15.59 3.12 -8.27
N ASP A 415 -16.40 2.52 -7.41
CA ASP A 415 -17.79 2.16 -7.71
C ASP A 415 -18.62 3.40 -8.06
N VAL A 416 -18.43 4.51 -7.34
CA VAL A 416 -19.11 5.78 -7.66
C VAL A 416 -18.66 6.33 -9.02
N ARG A 417 -17.36 6.26 -9.35
CA ARG A 417 -16.83 6.68 -10.65
C ARG A 417 -17.32 5.81 -11.80
N GLU A 418 -17.42 4.51 -11.59
CA GLU A 418 -17.90 3.55 -12.58
C GLU A 418 -19.39 3.79 -12.88
N ASN A 419 -20.20 4.02 -11.85
CA ASN A 419 -21.60 4.42 -12.01
C ASN A 419 -21.77 5.77 -12.75
N GLN A 420 -20.87 6.73 -12.52
CA GLN A 420 -20.86 7.99 -13.28
C GLN A 420 -20.48 7.76 -14.75
N LEU A 421 -19.55 6.86 -15.04
CA LEU A 421 -19.15 6.48 -16.40
C LEU A 421 -20.31 5.85 -17.17
N ILE A 422 -21.04 4.94 -16.54
CA ILE A 422 -22.28 4.36 -17.11
C ILE A 422 -23.30 5.47 -17.43
N SER A 423 -23.44 6.47 -16.56
CA SER A 423 -24.29 7.63 -16.83
C SER A 423 -23.82 8.46 -18.03
N TYR A 424 -22.51 8.63 -18.22
CA TYR A 424 -21.97 9.35 -19.38
C TYR A 424 -22.17 8.58 -20.69
N GLU A 425 -22.04 7.26 -20.66
CA GLU A 425 -22.36 6.41 -21.82
C GLU A 425 -23.83 6.52 -22.22
N GLN A 426 -24.75 6.54 -21.25
CA GLN A 426 -26.17 6.78 -21.51
C GLN A 426 -26.44 8.14 -22.15
N ILE A 427 -25.73 9.19 -21.72
CA ILE A 427 -25.81 10.53 -22.33
C ILE A 427 -25.28 10.49 -23.77
N SER A 428 -24.16 9.79 -24.01
CA SER A 428 -23.59 9.65 -25.35
C SER A 428 -24.55 8.95 -26.32
N VAL A 429 -25.24 7.88 -25.88
CA VAL A 429 -26.28 7.21 -26.69
C VAL A 429 -27.43 8.17 -27.03
N LYS A 430 -27.86 9.01 -26.08
CA LYS A 430 -28.89 10.04 -26.33
C LYS A 430 -28.43 11.09 -27.33
N ILE A 431 -27.19 11.58 -27.22
CA ILE A 431 -26.60 12.56 -28.16
C ILE A 431 -26.60 12.00 -29.58
N ASN A 432 -26.16 10.75 -29.75
CA ASN A 432 -26.18 10.08 -31.06
C ASN A 432 -27.61 9.95 -31.62
N GLY A 433 -28.60 9.74 -30.75
CA GLY A 433 -30.02 9.76 -31.11
C GLY A 433 -30.48 11.12 -31.64
N TRP A 434 -30.11 12.21 -30.95
CA TRP A 434 -30.43 13.58 -31.38
C TRP A 434 -29.71 13.95 -32.69
N GLU A 435 -28.45 13.57 -32.87
CA GLU A 435 -27.72 13.80 -34.13
C GLU A 435 -28.40 13.09 -35.31
N SER A 436 -28.93 11.87 -35.10
CA SER A 436 -29.69 11.16 -36.11
C SER A 436 -31.00 11.88 -36.47
N GLN A 437 -31.71 12.41 -35.46
CA GLN A 437 -32.93 13.20 -35.67
C GLN A 437 -32.65 14.51 -36.42
N ILE A 438 -31.57 15.22 -36.07
CA ILE A 438 -31.15 16.45 -36.77
C ILE A 438 -30.88 16.14 -38.25
N LYS A 439 -30.13 15.07 -38.56
CA LYS A 439 -29.89 14.66 -39.95
C LYS A 439 -31.18 14.33 -40.72
N GLN A 440 -32.18 13.75 -40.06
CA GLN A 440 -33.48 13.50 -40.70
C GLN A 440 -34.22 14.80 -41.01
N LEU A 441 -34.18 15.78 -40.12
CA LEU A 441 -34.79 17.10 -40.33
C LEU A 441 -34.08 17.88 -41.43
N GLU A 442 -32.74 17.87 -41.46
CA GLU A 442 -31.93 18.47 -42.54
C GLU A 442 -32.30 17.88 -43.91
N ASN A 443 -32.42 16.55 -44.00
CA ASN A 443 -32.83 15.90 -45.24
C ASN A 443 -34.24 16.30 -45.69
N LYS A 444 -35.19 16.43 -44.76
CA LYS A 444 -36.56 16.91 -45.07
C LYS A 444 -36.55 18.37 -45.52
N LEU A 445 -35.74 19.21 -44.88
CA LEU A 445 -35.59 20.62 -45.27
C LEU A 445 -35.04 20.73 -46.70
N SER A 446 -33.98 19.98 -47.03
CA SER A 446 -33.43 19.97 -48.38
C SER A 446 -34.42 19.45 -49.44
N GLN A 447 -35.32 18.53 -49.08
CA GLN A 447 -36.40 18.11 -49.99
C GLN A 447 -37.39 19.25 -50.23
N LEU A 448 -37.79 19.97 -49.18
CA LEU A 448 -38.70 21.11 -49.29
C LEU A 448 -38.09 22.25 -50.12
N GLU A 449 -36.81 22.56 -49.92
CA GLU A 449 -36.09 23.57 -50.71
C GLU A 449 -36.10 23.22 -52.21
N ARG A 450 -35.81 21.95 -52.56
CA ARG A 450 -35.87 21.49 -53.96
C ARG A 450 -37.27 21.60 -54.56
N THR A 451 -38.32 21.28 -53.78
CA THR A 451 -39.70 21.45 -54.25
C THR A 451 -40.05 22.92 -54.45
N SER A 452 -39.61 23.80 -53.56
CA SER A 452 -39.80 25.25 -53.68
C SER A 452 -39.13 25.81 -54.93
N GLU A 453 -37.87 25.45 -55.18
CA GLU A 453 -37.16 25.87 -56.39
C GLU A 453 -37.84 25.40 -57.67
N THR A 454 -38.40 24.18 -57.65
CA THR A 454 -39.11 23.62 -58.80
C THR A 454 -40.40 24.39 -59.07
N LEU A 455 -41.18 24.67 -58.03
CA LEU A 455 -42.39 25.50 -58.14
C LEU A 455 -42.06 26.91 -58.63
N GLN A 456 -40.97 27.51 -58.15
CA GLN A 456 -40.54 28.83 -58.59
C GLN A 456 -40.19 28.84 -60.09
N ARG A 457 -39.47 27.82 -60.57
CA ARG A 457 -39.17 27.67 -62.01
C ARG A 457 -40.45 27.48 -62.84
N ASP A 458 -41.40 26.69 -62.35
CA ASP A 458 -42.67 26.47 -63.04
C ASP A 458 -43.50 27.76 -63.15
N ILE A 459 -43.54 28.57 -62.07
CA ILE A 459 -44.18 29.89 -62.07
C ILE A 459 -43.50 30.83 -63.06
N GLU A 460 -42.16 30.90 -63.08
CA GLU A 460 -41.41 31.74 -64.03
C GLU A 460 -41.68 31.33 -65.48
N ASN A 461 -41.75 30.03 -65.77
CA ASN A 461 -42.07 29.51 -67.09
C ASN A 461 -43.51 29.84 -67.52
N ALA A 462 -44.47 29.73 -66.60
CA ALA A 462 -45.86 30.12 -66.83
C ALA A 462 -45.97 31.63 -67.14
N LEU A 463 -45.29 32.48 -66.35
CA LEU A 463 -45.25 33.93 -66.56
C LEU A 463 -44.64 34.31 -67.90
N ARG A 464 -43.53 33.68 -68.31
CA ARG A 464 -42.94 33.88 -69.66
C ARG A 464 -43.91 33.50 -70.77
N THR A 465 -44.62 32.39 -70.61
CA THR A 465 -45.61 31.92 -71.58
C THR A 465 -46.78 32.90 -71.71
N MET A 466 -47.32 33.38 -70.59
CA MET A 466 -48.39 34.39 -70.60
C MET A 466 -47.92 35.72 -71.20
N SER A 467 -46.73 36.18 -70.87
CA SER A 467 -46.14 37.41 -71.44
C SER A 467 -46.00 37.32 -72.97
N GLY A 468 -45.52 36.18 -73.49
CA GLY A 468 -45.44 35.95 -74.94
C GLY A 468 -46.80 35.89 -75.64
N LYS A 469 -47.86 35.43 -74.97
CA LYS A 469 -49.23 35.45 -75.49
C LYS A 469 -49.82 36.87 -75.47
N LEU A 470 -49.57 37.64 -74.41
CA LEU A 470 -50.01 39.04 -74.30
C LEU A 470 -49.39 39.92 -75.41
N GLN A 471 -48.09 39.77 -75.70
CA GLN A 471 -47.45 40.48 -76.81
C GLN A 471 -48.09 40.17 -78.18
N LYS A 472 -48.56 38.93 -78.40
CA LYS A 472 -49.29 38.58 -79.63
C LYS A 472 -50.65 39.28 -79.69
N GLU A 473 -51.34 39.40 -78.56
CA GLU A 473 -52.61 40.12 -78.45
C GLU A 473 -52.44 41.62 -78.71
N GLU A 474 -51.41 42.25 -78.12
CA GLU A 474 -51.04 43.64 -78.38
C GLU A 474 -50.69 43.86 -79.87
N GLY A 475 -49.98 42.93 -80.48
CA GLY A 475 -49.66 42.95 -81.91
C GLY A 475 -50.89 42.86 -82.82
N LEU A 476 -51.88 42.03 -82.45
CA LEU A 476 -53.16 41.93 -83.17
C LEU A 476 -54.02 43.19 -82.96
N ALA A 477 -54.12 43.70 -81.73
CA ALA A 477 -54.83 44.93 -81.42
C ALA A 477 -54.24 46.14 -82.17
N GLY A 478 -52.92 46.25 -82.27
CA GLY A 478 -52.24 47.27 -83.04
C GLY A 478 -52.49 47.19 -84.56
N LYS A 479 -52.69 45.98 -85.11
CA LYS A 479 -53.11 45.79 -86.51
C LYS A 479 -54.57 46.20 -86.74
N VAL A 480 -55.47 45.84 -85.81
CA VAL A 480 -56.89 46.25 -85.86
C VAL A 480 -57.02 47.77 -85.79
N MET A 481 -56.28 48.45 -84.90
CA MET A 481 -56.28 49.91 -84.82
C MET A 481 -55.78 50.58 -86.10
N ARG A 482 -54.70 50.07 -86.71
CA ARG A 482 -54.20 50.59 -88.00
C ARG A 482 -55.23 50.45 -89.12
N LEU A 483 -55.85 49.28 -89.24
CA LEU A 483 -56.91 49.05 -90.22
C LEU A 483 -58.14 49.94 -89.96
N GLN A 484 -58.53 50.17 -88.71
CA GLN A 484 -59.60 51.13 -88.36
C GLN A 484 -59.26 52.56 -88.80
N GLN A 485 -57.99 52.96 -88.68
CA GLN A 485 -57.54 54.29 -89.07
C GLN A 485 -57.48 54.45 -90.61
N GLU A 486 -57.05 53.42 -91.34
CA GLU A 486 -57.11 53.34 -92.80
C GLU A 486 -58.56 53.37 -93.32
N LEU A 487 -59.49 52.68 -92.64
CA LEU A 487 -60.91 52.71 -93.01
C LEU A 487 -61.55 54.10 -92.79
N LYS A 488 -61.10 54.82 -91.76
CA LYS A 488 -61.52 56.21 -91.52
C LYS A 488 -61.03 57.17 -92.61
N THR A 489 -59.87 56.95 -93.22
CA THR A 489 -59.34 57.82 -94.28
C THR A 489 -59.90 57.51 -95.66
N MET A 490 -60.41 56.30 -95.91
CA MET A 490 -61.07 55.88 -97.17
C MET A 490 -62.56 56.28 -97.28
N THR A 491 -63.02 57.34 -96.60
CA THR A 491 -64.43 57.80 -96.64
C THR A 491 -64.70 58.95 -97.61
N LYS A 492 -63.83 59.20 -98.61
CA LYS A 492 -63.89 60.42 -99.46
C LYS A 492 -64.02 60.24 -100.99
N SER A 493 -64.18 59.05 -101.56
CA SER A 493 -64.54 58.92 -103.00
C SER A 493 -65.36 57.65 -103.34
N GLU A 494 -66.52 57.81 -103.98
CA GLU A 494 -67.64 56.85 -103.90
C GLU A 494 -67.65 55.66 -104.92
N GLY A 495 -66.72 55.55 -105.85
CA GLY A 495 -66.81 54.56 -106.93
C GLY A 495 -66.04 53.25 -106.67
N GLU A 496 -64.71 53.32 -106.63
CA GLU A 496 -63.81 52.16 -106.52
C GLU A 496 -63.50 51.78 -105.05
N GLN A 497 -63.86 52.64 -104.09
CA GLN A 497 -63.61 52.40 -102.67
C GLN A 497 -64.58 51.40 -102.04
N ARG A 498 -65.72 51.09 -102.67
CA ARG A 498 -66.75 50.24 -102.04
C ARG A 498 -66.27 48.79 -101.89
N ASP A 499 -65.61 48.24 -102.91
CA ASP A 499 -65.07 46.88 -102.85
C ASP A 499 -63.82 46.78 -101.96
N ALA A 500 -62.95 47.79 -102.00
CA ALA A 500 -61.79 47.87 -101.09
C ALA A 500 -62.22 48.03 -99.63
N ARG A 501 -63.28 48.81 -99.37
CA ARG A 501 -63.88 48.98 -98.04
C ARG A 501 -64.56 47.72 -97.57
N ASN A 502 -65.35 47.06 -98.41
CA ASN A 502 -65.96 45.77 -98.08
C ASN A 502 -64.88 44.70 -97.78
N ALA A 503 -63.79 44.67 -98.55
CA ALA A 503 -62.67 43.76 -98.29
C ALA A 503 -61.90 44.09 -96.99
N ALA A 504 -61.74 45.38 -96.67
CA ALA A 504 -61.13 45.83 -95.41
C ALA A 504 -62.04 45.55 -94.20
N GLU A 505 -63.35 45.75 -94.34
CA GLU A 505 -64.36 45.41 -93.33
C GLU A 505 -64.40 43.89 -93.10
N LEU A 506 -64.32 43.08 -94.16
CA LEU A 506 -64.22 41.62 -94.06
C LEU A 506 -62.92 41.19 -93.35
N LYS A 507 -61.77 41.79 -93.69
CA LYS A 507 -60.50 41.54 -93.01
C LYS A 507 -60.53 41.95 -91.54
N MET A 508 -61.16 43.07 -91.20
CA MET A 508 -61.36 43.48 -89.80
C MET A 508 -62.29 42.53 -89.06
N ALA A 509 -63.37 42.06 -89.69
CA ALA A 509 -64.29 41.10 -89.08
C ALA A 509 -63.59 39.76 -88.78
N VAL A 510 -62.75 39.27 -89.70
CA VAL A 510 -61.94 38.06 -89.50
C VAL A 510 -60.93 38.27 -88.37
N LEU A 511 -60.16 39.37 -88.39
CA LEU A 511 -59.17 39.66 -87.35
C LEU A 511 -59.80 39.92 -85.98
N ALA A 512 -60.98 40.54 -85.93
CA ALA A 512 -61.73 40.72 -84.69
C ALA A 512 -62.26 39.38 -84.17
N GLY A 513 -62.72 38.50 -85.05
CA GLY A 513 -63.11 37.13 -84.70
C GLY A 513 -61.93 36.31 -84.15
N ASP A 514 -60.75 36.43 -84.76
CA ASP A 514 -59.54 35.75 -84.31
C ASP A 514 -59.00 36.34 -82.99
N LEU A 515 -59.06 37.67 -82.82
CA LEU A 515 -58.73 38.33 -81.56
C LEU A 515 -59.66 37.84 -80.44
N GLU A 516 -60.96 37.72 -80.69
CA GLU A 516 -61.93 37.30 -79.69
C GLU A 516 -61.80 35.80 -79.34
N LYS A 517 -61.46 34.95 -80.32
CA LYS A 517 -61.06 33.56 -80.06
C LYS A 517 -59.80 33.48 -79.21
N THR A 518 -58.80 34.32 -79.51
CA THR A 518 -57.53 34.35 -78.76
C THR A 518 -57.77 34.83 -77.32
N LYS A 519 -58.58 35.86 -77.12
CA LYS A 519 -59.00 36.33 -75.78
C LYS A 519 -59.71 35.25 -74.97
N ARG A 520 -60.66 34.53 -75.58
CA ARG A 520 -61.34 33.41 -74.91
C ARG A 520 -60.38 32.28 -74.56
N SER A 521 -59.48 31.92 -75.48
CA SER A 521 -58.43 30.91 -75.25
C SER A 521 -57.52 31.30 -74.09
N ILE A 522 -57.04 32.55 -74.04
CA ILE A 522 -56.21 33.07 -72.95
C ILE A 522 -56.98 33.09 -71.63
N ALA A 523 -58.26 33.51 -71.65
CA ALA A 523 -59.09 33.56 -70.45
C ALA A 523 -59.38 32.15 -69.88
N GLU A 524 -59.63 31.15 -70.73
CA GLU A 524 -59.81 29.76 -70.30
C GLU A 524 -58.52 29.15 -69.77
N GLU A 525 -57.38 29.35 -70.43
CA GLU A 525 -56.09 28.88 -69.95
C GLU A 525 -55.68 29.57 -68.64
N ALA A 526 -55.88 30.88 -68.50
CA ALA A 526 -55.61 31.62 -67.26
C ALA A 526 -56.49 31.13 -66.10
N LYS A 527 -57.75 30.74 -66.40
CA LYS A 527 -58.65 30.15 -65.42
C LYS A 527 -58.17 28.75 -64.99
N LEU A 528 -57.80 27.90 -65.94
CA LEU A 528 -57.29 26.55 -65.66
C LEU A 528 -55.98 26.58 -64.87
N GLU A 529 -55.05 27.47 -65.25
CA GLU A 529 -53.79 27.64 -64.54
C GLU A 529 -54.00 28.26 -63.16
N GLY A 530 -54.92 29.23 -63.02
CA GLY A 530 -55.33 29.77 -61.72
C GLY A 530 -55.95 28.71 -60.80
N ASP A 531 -56.75 27.79 -61.35
CA ASP A 531 -57.30 26.66 -60.61
C ASP A 531 -56.23 25.63 -60.21
N ARG A 532 -55.25 25.39 -61.08
CA ARG A 532 -54.09 24.54 -60.77
C ARG A 532 -53.27 25.15 -59.63
N ILE A 533 -52.91 26.43 -59.72
CA ILE A 533 -52.14 27.14 -58.68
C ILE A 533 -52.91 27.13 -57.35
N ARG A 534 -54.22 27.41 -57.34
CA ARG A 534 -55.05 27.31 -56.12
C ARG A 534 -55.03 25.93 -55.50
N LYS A 535 -55.05 24.87 -56.31
CA LYS A 535 -55.01 23.49 -55.83
C LYS A 535 -53.65 23.13 -55.23
N GLU A 536 -52.55 23.61 -55.81
CA GLU A 536 -51.21 23.39 -55.26
C GLU A 536 -50.95 24.24 -54.01
N LEU A 537 -51.42 25.48 -53.99
CA LEU A 537 -51.34 26.35 -52.81
C LEU A 537 -52.09 25.73 -51.62
N LYS A 538 -53.29 25.19 -51.85
CA LYS A 538 -54.05 24.48 -50.82
C LYS A 538 -53.31 23.24 -50.29
N LYS A 539 -52.64 22.46 -51.17
CA LYS A 539 -51.82 21.32 -50.74
C LYS A 539 -50.61 21.77 -49.91
N ALA A 540 -49.97 22.89 -50.27
CA ALA A 540 -48.86 23.45 -49.53
C ALA A 540 -49.30 23.97 -48.16
N GLU A 541 -50.46 24.62 -48.07
CA GLU A 541 -51.07 25.04 -46.81
C GLU A 541 -51.41 23.85 -45.90
N GLU A 542 -52.01 22.79 -46.45
CA GLU A 542 -52.28 21.54 -45.72
C GLU A 542 -50.99 20.86 -45.22
N ALA A 543 -49.93 20.86 -46.03
CA ALA A 543 -48.62 20.34 -45.63
C ALA A 543 -47.95 21.19 -44.54
N LEU A 544 -48.07 22.52 -44.62
CA LEU A 544 -47.56 23.44 -43.61
C LEU A 544 -48.27 23.25 -42.26
N ASP A 545 -49.59 23.09 -42.28
CA ASP A 545 -50.38 22.82 -41.07
C ASP A 545 -50.05 21.45 -40.46
N ALA A 546 -49.81 20.43 -41.29
CA ALA A 546 -49.33 19.13 -40.80
C ALA A 546 -47.95 19.23 -40.14
N LEU A 547 -47.03 20.01 -40.72
CA LEU A 547 -45.71 20.24 -40.14
C LEU A 547 -45.78 21.02 -38.81
N LYS A 548 -46.64 22.03 -38.72
CA LYS A 548 -46.87 22.74 -37.45
C LYS A 548 -47.39 21.81 -36.36
N LYS A 549 -48.36 20.94 -36.68
CA LYS A 549 -48.87 19.94 -35.73
C LYS A 549 -47.78 18.95 -35.28
N CYS A 550 -46.91 18.50 -36.19
CA CYS A 550 -45.76 17.66 -35.81
C CYS A 550 -44.78 18.40 -34.91
N ALA A 551 -44.44 19.66 -35.23
CA ALA A 551 -43.53 20.47 -34.43
C ALA A 551 -44.09 20.74 -33.02
N ASP A 552 -45.39 21.01 -32.91
CA ASP A 552 -46.06 21.19 -31.62
C ASP A 552 -46.08 19.89 -30.81
N ALA A 553 -46.34 18.74 -31.44
CA ALA A 553 -46.28 17.44 -30.77
C ALA A 553 -44.87 17.06 -30.30
N GLU A 554 -43.83 17.35 -31.10
CA GLU A 554 -42.43 17.18 -30.73
C GLU A 554 -42.01 18.11 -29.58
N LYS A 555 -42.51 19.35 -29.59
CA LYS A 555 -42.30 20.30 -28.50
C LYS A 555 -42.95 19.81 -27.21
N GLU A 556 -44.18 19.30 -27.24
CA GLU A 556 -44.85 18.74 -26.07
C GLU A 556 -44.14 17.49 -25.51
N THR A 557 -43.72 16.57 -26.38
CA THR A 557 -42.96 15.38 -25.96
C THR A 557 -41.59 15.75 -25.38
N SER A 558 -40.90 16.71 -25.99
CA SER A 558 -39.64 17.24 -25.45
C SER A 558 -39.84 17.89 -24.08
N LEU A 559 -40.90 18.68 -23.90
CA LEU A 559 -41.25 19.30 -22.61
C LEU A 559 -41.61 18.26 -21.55
N ALA A 560 -42.32 17.20 -21.91
CA ALA A 560 -42.67 16.11 -21.00
C ALA A 560 -41.42 15.36 -20.53
N LEU A 561 -40.49 15.04 -21.45
CA LEU A 561 -39.21 14.42 -21.12
C LEU A 561 -38.37 15.31 -20.17
N LEU A 562 -38.26 16.60 -20.47
CA LEU A 562 -37.53 17.56 -19.65
C LEU A 562 -38.13 17.69 -18.24
N LYS A 563 -39.45 17.59 -18.12
CA LYS A 563 -40.16 17.59 -16.83
C LYS A 563 -39.86 16.33 -16.03
N THR A 564 -39.91 15.14 -16.65
CA THR A 564 -39.57 13.88 -15.98
C THR A 564 -38.11 13.82 -15.55
N GLU A 565 -37.18 14.38 -16.35
CA GLU A 565 -35.75 14.41 -16.03
C GLU A 565 -35.47 15.39 -14.88
N LYS A 566 -36.17 16.55 -14.86
CA LYS A 566 -36.14 17.48 -13.73
C LYS A 566 -36.65 16.86 -12.43
N GLU A 567 -37.75 16.11 -12.48
CA GLU A 567 -38.30 15.39 -11.31
C GLU A 567 -37.33 14.32 -10.80
N LYS A 568 -36.69 13.56 -11.71
CA LYS A 568 -35.65 12.59 -11.37
C LYS A 568 -34.46 13.25 -10.67
N HIS A 569 -33.98 14.38 -11.18
CA HIS A 569 -32.89 15.13 -10.54
C HIS A 569 -33.28 15.72 -9.18
N HIS A 570 -34.51 16.18 -9.01
CA HIS A 570 -35.01 16.62 -7.70
C HIS A 570 -35.04 15.49 -6.68
N LEU A 571 -35.53 14.31 -7.04
CA LEU A 571 -35.52 13.14 -6.15
C LEU A 571 -34.09 12.75 -5.73
N THR A 572 -33.12 12.81 -6.64
CA THR A 572 -31.72 12.54 -6.32
C THR A 572 -31.12 13.60 -5.39
N ILE A 573 -31.42 14.88 -5.62
CA ILE A 573 -30.96 15.99 -4.77
C ILE A 573 -31.57 15.90 -3.36
N ASP A 574 -32.86 15.56 -3.27
CA ASP A 574 -33.54 15.41 -1.98
C ASP A 574 -33.02 14.18 -1.21
N GLY A 575 -32.72 13.08 -1.91
CA GLY A 575 -32.03 11.92 -1.32
C GLY A 575 -30.65 12.29 -0.77
N LEU A 576 -29.88 13.09 -1.52
CA LEU A 576 -28.57 13.60 -1.06
C LEU A 576 -28.72 14.55 0.13
N LYS A 577 -29.70 15.45 0.13
CA LYS A 577 -30.01 16.32 1.28
C LYS A 577 -30.38 15.53 2.53
N GLY A 578 -31.22 14.51 2.40
CA GLY A 578 -31.58 13.64 3.53
C GLY A 578 -30.35 12.92 4.12
N THR A 579 -29.44 12.48 3.26
CA THR A 579 -28.18 11.83 3.68
C THR A 579 -27.23 12.82 4.37
N ILE A 580 -27.16 14.06 3.89
CA ILE A 580 -26.36 15.14 4.49
C ILE A 580 -26.94 15.57 5.85
N LEU A 581 -28.27 15.69 5.97
CA LEU A 581 -28.92 16.04 7.25
C LEU A 581 -28.76 14.92 8.28
N SER A 582 -28.91 13.66 7.87
CA SER A 582 -28.67 12.49 8.72
C SER A 582 -27.22 12.45 9.23
N THR A 583 -26.24 12.74 8.38
CA THR A 583 -24.83 12.78 8.80
C THR A 583 -24.55 13.98 9.72
N HIS A 584 -25.19 15.13 9.48
CA HIS A 584 -25.09 16.30 10.35
C HIS A 584 -25.64 16.03 11.76
N ASP A 585 -26.78 15.37 11.89
CA ASP A 585 -27.38 15.04 13.19
C ASP A 585 -26.51 14.05 13.99
N VAL A 586 -25.89 13.08 13.30
CA VAL A 586 -24.95 12.16 13.94
C VAL A 586 -23.70 12.89 14.42
N VAL A 587 -23.16 13.83 13.62
CA VAL A 587 -22.01 14.66 14.02
C VAL A 587 -22.34 15.56 15.21
N ALA A 588 -23.53 16.18 15.23
CA ALA A 588 -23.99 17.00 16.34
C ALA A 588 -24.12 16.19 17.65
N LYS A 589 -24.64 14.96 17.55
CA LYS A 589 -24.79 14.05 18.70
C LYS A 589 -23.44 13.58 19.24
N VAL A 590 -22.51 13.21 18.37
CA VAL A 590 -21.13 12.84 18.74
C VAL A 590 -20.38 14.00 19.40
N SER A 591 -20.56 15.22 18.89
CA SER A 591 -19.98 16.43 19.50
C SER A 591 -20.52 16.69 20.91
N THR A 592 -21.84 16.48 21.10
CA THR A 592 -22.49 16.64 22.42
C THR A 592 -21.99 15.58 23.42
N ASP A 593 -21.86 14.33 22.97
CA ASP A 593 -21.37 13.22 23.80
C ASP A 593 -19.88 13.42 24.19
N LEU A 594 -19.04 13.90 23.26
CA LEU A 594 -17.64 14.27 23.55
C LEU A 594 -17.53 15.42 24.56
N SER A 595 -18.41 16.42 24.47
CA SER A 595 -18.49 17.52 25.44
C SER A 595 -18.84 17.02 26.85
N LEU A 596 -19.79 16.09 26.95
CA LEU A 596 -20.18 15.44 28.21
C LEU A 596 -19.04 14.61 28.81
N VAL A 597 -18.33 13.82 27.99
CA VAL A 597 -17.16 13.04 28.42
C VAL A 597 -16.04 13.97 28.93
N SER A 598 -15.77 15.07 28.22
CA SER A 598 -14.77 16.06 28.65
C SER A 598 -15.11 16.70 29.99
N LYS A 599 -16.38 17.09 30.22
CA LYS A 599 -16.85 17.62 31.51
C LYS A 599 -16.75 16.60 32.64
N HIS A 600 -17.03 15.33 32.35
CA HIS A 600 -16.94 14.26 33.36
C HIS A 600 -15.48 13.98 33.75
N LEU A 601 -14.56 13.94 32.78
CA LEU A 601 -13.13 13.79 33.03
C LEU A 601 -12.55 14.96 33.83
N ALA A 602 -13.00 16.20 33.56
CA ALA A 602 -12.62 17.37 34.35
C ALA A 602 -13.11 17.26 35.81
N SER A 603 -14.30 16.72 36.05
CA SER A 603 -14.84 16.53 37.41
C SER A 603 -14.13 15.42 38.21
N MET A 604 -13.42 14.51 37.53
CA MET A 604 -12.66 13.42 38.16
C MET A 604 -11.20 13.79 38.47
N GLY A 605 -10.78 15.05 38.26
CA GLY A 605 -9.43 15.51 38.59
C GLY A 605 -8.31 14.88 37.74
N VAL A 606 -8.65 14.33 36.56
CA VAL A 606 -7.68 13.71 35.67
C VAL A 606 -6.81 14.80 35.04
N SER A 607 -5.53 14.78 35.40
CA SER A 607 -4.46 15.72 34.99
C SER A 607 -4.49 16.09 33.51
N GLY A 608 -4.17 17.36 33.22
CA GLY A 608 -4.24 18.01 31.89
C GLY A 608 -3.57 17.27 30.74
N LYS A 609 -2.64 16.33 30.99
CA LYS A 609 -2.04 15.48 29.95
C LYS A 609 -3.02 14.51 29.27
N VAL A 610 -4.09 14.09 29.95
CA VAL A 610 -5.11 13.22 29.33
C VAL A 610 -6.09 14.05 28.48
N GLN A 611 -6.44 15.26 28.93
CA GLN A 611 -7.21 16.22 28.11
C GLN A 611 -6.45 16.64 26.86
N GLU A 612 -5.13 16.83 26.96
CA GLU A 612 -4.24 17.18 25.85
C GLU A 612 -4.09 16.03 24.85
N MET A 613 -4.06 14.77 25.29
CA MET A 613 -4.10 13.62 24.38
C MET A 613 -5.43 13.46 23.64
N VAL A 614 -6.55 13.72 24.33
CA VAL A 614 -7.89 13.65 23.69
C VAL A 614 -8.08 14.79 22.69
N PHE A 615 -7.59 16.01 22.99
CA PHE A 615 -7.60 17.13 22.05
C PHE A 615 -6.65 16.93 20.85
N ASN A 616 -5.43 16.44 21.09
CA ASN A 616 -4.47 16.16 20.01
C ASN A 616 -4.94 15.01 19.09
N TYR A 617 -5.76 14.07 19.58
CA TYR A 617 -6.37 13.02 18.74
C TYR A 617 -7.52 13.55 17.88
N ALA A 618 -8.20 14.62 18.32
CA ALA A 618 -9.23 15.31 17.54
C ALA A 618 -8.63 16.23 16.46
N ASP A 619 -7.51 16.89 16.75
CA ASP A 619 -6.81 17.79 15.80
C ASP A 619 -5.92 17.06 14.77
N SER A 620 -5.52 15.80 15.04
CA SER A 620 -4.74 14.98 14.10
C SER A 620 -5.58 14.08 13.19
N ALA A 621 -6.91 14.16 13.29
CA ALA A 621 -7.81 13.48 12.35
C ALA A 621 -7.80 14.23 10.99
N PRO A 622 -7.58 13.54 9.86
CA PRO A 622 -7.56 14.18 8.55
C PRO A 622 -8.91 14.87 8.28
N LYS A 623 -8.86 16.08 7.71
CA LYS A 623 -10.02 16.95 7.42
C LYS A 623 -11.13 16.28 6.57
N GLU A 624 -10.90 15.09 6.05
CA GLU A 624 -11.80 14.31 5.19
C GLU A 624 -12.66 13.28 5.94
N VAL A 625 -12.48 13.07 7.25
CA VAL A 625 -13.36 12.19 8.05
C VAL A 625 -14.61 12.96 8.52
N ARG A 626 -15.47 13.34 7.58
CA ARG A 626 -16.88 13.71 7.84
C ARG A 626 -17.87 12.75 7.20
N GLY A 627 -17.40 11.62 6.66
CA GLY A 627 -18.18 10.77 5.75
C GLY A 627 -19.08 9.70 6.36
N SER A 628 -18.75 9.11 7.52
CA SER A 628 -19.55 8.01 8.07
C SER A 628 -19.72 8.14 9.58
N GLY A 629 -20.80 8.80 9.99
CA GLY A 629 -21.18 8.92 11.41
C GLY A 629 -21.33 7.58 12.15
N GLN A 630 -21.44 6.47 11.41
CA GLN A 630 -21.51 5.11 11.93
C GLN A 630 -20.16 4.61 12.51
N GLU A 631 -19.03 5.02 11.93
CA GLU A 631 -17.70 4.66 12.44
C GLU A 631 -17.33 5.47 13.68
N LEU A 632 -17.68 6.75 13.71
CA LEU A 632 -17.55 7.60 14.91
C LEU A 632 -18.41 7.08 16.07
N PHE A 633 -19.61 6.58 15.79
CA PHE A 633 -20.48 5.97 16.80
C PHE A 633 -19.90 4.65 17.36
N LEU A 634 -19.35 3.79 16.50
CA LEU A 634 -18.70 2.55 16.92
C LEU A 634 -17.41 2.80 17.71
N ALA A 635 -16.59 3.77 17.28
CA ALA A 635 -15.39 4.18 18.01
C ALA A 635 -15.72 4.81 19.37
N ALA A 636 -16.77 5.63 19.46
CA ALA A 636 -17.23 6.20 20.73
C ALA A 636 -17.81 5.13 21.67
N LYS A 637 -18.52 4.13 21.13
CA LYS A 637 -19.03 2.98 21.90
C LYS A 637 -17.90 2.11 22.45
N GLU A 638 -16.86 1.87 21.65
CA GLU A 638 -15.67 1.12 22.05
C GLU A 638 -14.87 1.87 23.13
N LEU A 639 -14.68 3.18 22.99
CA LEU A 639 -14.05 4.03 24.01
C LEU A 639 -14.84 4.03 25.33
N ARG A 640 -16.17 4.04 25.28
CA ARG A 640 -17.04 3.92 26.46
C ARG A 640 -16.87 2.56 27.15
N SER A 641 -16.75 1.49 26.37
CA SER A 641 -16.51 0.12 26.87
C SER A 641 -15.15 0.00 27.56
N GLN A 642 -14.11 0.56 26.96
CA GLN A 642 -12.76 0.56 27.53
C GLN A 642 -12.66 1.43 28.79
N PHE A 643 -13.39 2.55 28.85
CA PHE A 643 -13.49 3.36 30.06
C PHE A 643 -14.22 2.65 31.20
N ALA A 644 -15.29 1.90 30.91
CA ALA A 644 -16.01 1.11 31.91
C ALA A 644 -15.13 0.02 32.56
N LEU A 645 -14.24 -0.60 31.76
CA LEU A 645 -13.24 -1.57 32.24
C LEU A 645 -12.16 -0.94 33.13
N LEU A 646 -11.79 0.33 32.86
CA LEU A 646 -10.83 1.08 33.67
C LEU A 646 -11.42 1.57 34.99
N THR A 647 -12.71 1.90 35.05
CA THR A 647 -13.36 2.25 36.32
C THR A 647 -13.67 1.05 37.20
N GLU A 648 -13.89 -0.14 36.65
CA GLU A 648 -14.02 -1.38 37.43
C GLU A 648 -12.70 -1.86 38.07
N THR A 649 -11.56 -1.52 37.46
CA THR A 649 -10.23 -1.95 37.96
C THR A 649 -9.64 -1.03 39.04
N VAL A 650 -10.27 0.11 39.33
CA VAL A 650 -9.89 1.03 40.41
C VAL A 650 -10.88 0.90 41.59
N GLN A 651 -11.04 -0.31 42.13
CA GLN A 651 -11.52 -0.46 43.52
C GLN A 651 -10.32 -0.41 44.45
N VAL A 652 -10.04 0.79 44.97
CA VAL A 652 -9.06 1.03 46.02
C VAL A 652 -9.54 0.35 47.31
N LYS A 653 -8.79 -0.66 47.78
CA LYS A 653 -8.93 -1.24 49.12
C LYS A 653 -8.80 -0.13 50.19
N PRO A 654 -9.72 0.01 51.15
CA PRO A 654 -9.53 0.92 52.27
C PRO A 654 -8.48 0.34 53.23
N ALA A 655 -7.45 1.14 53.54
CA ALA A 655 -6.43 0.82 54.52
C ALA A 655 -6.98 0.95 55.95
N HIS A 656 -6.56 0.04 56.83
CA HIS A 656 -6.89 0.00 58.26
C HIS A 656 -6.42 1.26 59.03
N PRO A 657 -7.05 1.55 60.21
CA PRO A 657 -6.84 2.79 60.93
C PRO A 657 -5.59 2.74 61.82
N THR A 658 -4.75 3.77 61.70
CA THR A 658 -3.65 4.02 62.63
C THR A 658 -4.20 4.73 63.86
N LYS A 659 -3.93 4.14 65.01
CA LYS A 659 -4.22 4.66 66.35
C LYS A 659 -3.10 5.63 66.77
N VAL A 660 -3.49 6.70 67.49
CA VAL A 660 -2.70 7.45 68.50
C VAL A 660 -1.71 8.49 67.93
N HIS A 661 -1.57 9.76 68.36
CA HIS A 661 -1.73 10.45 69.66
C HIS A 661 -2.26 11.89 69.51
N LEU A 662 -3.04 12.33 70.50
CA LEU A 662 -3.35 13.74 70.81
C LEU A 662 -2.33 14.30 71.81
N SER A 663 -1.71 15.43 71.45
CA SER A 663 -1.25 16.54 72.33
C SER A 663 -0.88 17.68 71.36
N GLY A 664 -1.39 18.89 71.38
CA GLY A 664 -1.89 19.71 72.48
C GLY A 664 -1.15 21.05 72.39
N ALA A 665 -1.78 22.04 71.75
CA ALA A 665 -1.62 23.50 71.90
C ALA A 665 -2.38 24.19 70.76
#